data_AF-A0A8S0QXK6-F1
#
_entry.id   AF-A0A8S0QXK6-F1
#
_cell.length_a   1.000
_cell.length_b   1.000
_cell.length_c   1.000
_cell.angle_alpha   90.00
_cell.angle_beta   90.00
_cell.angle_gamma   90.00
#
_symmetry.space_group_name_H-M   'P 1'
#
loop_
_entity.id
_entity.type
_entity.pdbx_description
1 polymer ?
#
loop_
_entity_poly.entity_id
_entity_poly.type
_entity_poly.pdbx_seq_one_letter_code
_entity_poly.pdbx_strand_id
1 'polypeptide(L)'
;MKTSKNNLLFLFFNLCIIAVQINAEERKPYIIYMGGLHEDTQDSKFLMDEHHSLLSEAIGDELIARNSKIHSYRKSFNGFVAKLLPHEAELLSKKDGVVSVFQNKVQNLRTTRSWDFLGMPVTVNRKKEESDMIVALIDTGIYVQSPSFDDKGYGPPPAKWKGKCVKAGNFTGCNNKVIGAQYFQLEDGPPEEKSPADFDGHGSHTASTAAGNTIHGANLYGIAEGTARGGVPSARLAIYKVCWTWGCSDMDILAAYDSAIADGVDIISSSLGGYPRDFFQDPIAIGAFHAMKKGILTSCAAGNDGPLLATVENVAPWILTVAASSIDRRYETPITLGNGEKFTGTAINTFEPKERMYSLTSGAQAQNVPRDPFGNASACDYGTLNQNKVKGKILYCKGLLSQDSIIYELGGAGIIMSDYTLDTAYPNLIPGTLVSTKDELILLEKIVTRYNPADVGTKVIPLNKFKSCLQILNIDAEKTLGHTVMKTSKNNLLFLFFNLCIIAVQINAEERKPYIIYMGGLHEDTQDSKFLMDEHHSLLSEAIGDELIARNSKIHSYRKSFNGFVAKLLPHEAELLSKKDGVVSVFQNKVQKLRTTRSWDFLGMPVTVNRKKEESDMIVALIDTGIYVQSPSFNDKGYGPPPAKWKGKCVKAGNFTGCNNKVIGAQYFQLEDGPPEEKSPADFDGHGSHTASTAAGNTIHGANLYGIAEGTARGGVPSARLAIYKVCWTWGCSDMDILAAYDSAIADGVDIISSSLGGYPRDFFQDPIAIGAFHAMKKGILTSCAAGNDGPLLATVENVAPWILTVAASSIDRRYETPITLGNGEKFTGIAINTFEPKERMYSLTSGAQAQNVPRDPFGNASACDYGTLNQNKVKGKILYCKGLLSQDSIIYELGGAGIIMSDYTLDTAYPNLIPGTLVSTKDGAKIDKYINSTRNAQAVISKTATANMTAPFIASFSSRGPQTMSSNILKPDVAAPGLDILASYSQLATMSGEPIDKRVVKFNIISGTSMACPHVSGAAAYVKSFHPDWSVAAIKSALMTTGKPRGG
;
A
#
# COMPACT_ATOMS: atom_id res chain seq x y z
N MET A 1 76.88 2.06 37.24
CA MET A 1 76.24 2.07 35.91
C MET A 1 74.93 2.84 35.99
N LYS A 2 74.87 4.05 35.43
CA LYS A 2 73.68 4.93 35.36
C LYS A 2 73.90 5.97 34.25
N THR A 3 72.81 6.61 33.81
CA THR A 3 72.73 7.85 33.01
C THR A 3 73.29 7.90 31.57
N SER A 4 72.49 8.52 30.69
CA SER A 4 72.88 9.28 29.49
C SER A 4 73.48 8.56 28.26
N LYS A 5 72.59 8.04 27.40
CA LYS A 5 72.72 8.11 25.92
C LYS A 5 71.38 8.35 25.20
N ASN A 6 70.59 9.33 25.68
CA ASN A 6 69.32 9.73 25.03
C ASN A 6 69.39 11.05 24.23
N ASN A 7 70.52 11.77 24.24
CA ASN A 7 70.62 13.13 23.69
C ASN A 7 71.13 13.21 22.23
N LEU A 8 71.09 12.12 21.45
CA LEU A 8 71.48 12.15 20.03
C LEU A 8 70.35 11.79 19.05
N LEU A 9 69.33 11.05 19.49
CA LEU A 9 68.15 10.78 18.66
C LEU A 9 67.15 11.97 18.65
N PHE A 10 67.23 12.85 19.64
CA PHE A 10 66.29 13.97 19.81
C PHE A 10 66.56 15.18 18.90
N LEU A 11 67.79 15.35 18.37
CA LEU A 11 68.11 16.48 17.48
C LEU A 11 67.70 16.24 16.02
N PHE A 12 67.71 15.00 15.53
CA PHE A 12 67.26 14.70 14.16
C PHE A 12 65.73 14.79 13.96
N PHE A 13 64.96 14.78 15.05
CA PHE A 13 63.49 14.89 14.99
C PHE A 13 62.95 16.32 15.13
N ASN A 14 63.78 17.29 15.52
CA ASN A 14 63.37 18.67 15.83
C ASN A 14 63.85 19.72 14.81
N LEU A 15 64.27 19.29 13.61
CA LEU A 15 64.62 20.19 12.50
C LEU A 15 63.67 20.08 11.29
N CYS A 16 62.61 19.28 11.39
CA CYS A 16 61.50 19.25 10.43
C CYS A 16 60.21 19.90 10.98
N ILE A 17 60.28 20.60 12.12
CA ILE A 17 59.14 21.26 12.77
C ILE A 17 59.50 22.70 13.16
N ILE A 18 59.70 23.56 12.16
CA ILE A 18 59.51 25.03 12.15
C ILE A 18 59.77 25.49 10.71
N ALA A 19 58.80 26.16 10.09
CA ALA A 19 58.69 26.37 8.64
C ALA A 19 58.74 25.05 7.82
N VAL A 20 57.67 24.66 7.12
CA VAL A 20 56.80 25.50 6.29
C VAL A 20 55.33 25.39 6.72
N GLN A 21 54.85 26.32 7.55
CA GLN A 21 53.43 26.68 7.58
C GLN A 21 53.16 27.73 6.49
N ILE A 22 53.25 27.30 5.24
CA ILE A 22 52.37 27.90 4.23
C ILE A 22 50.99 27.33 4.52
N ASN A 23 50.02 28.20 4.78
CA ASN A 23 48.63 27.77 4.80
C ASN A 23 48.30 27.24 3.39
N ALA A 24 48.20 25.93 3.25
CA ALA A 24 47.49 25.31 2.15
C ALA A 24 46.01 25.64 2.34
N GLU A 25 45.64 26.85 1.92
CA GLU A 25 44.30 27.38 2.05
C GLU A 25 43.32 26.41 1.40
N GLU A 26 42.31 25.96 2.15
CA GLU A 26 41.52 24.81 1.75
C GLU A 26 40.50 25.22 0.69
N ARG A 27 40.70 24.73 -0.55
CA ARG A 27 39.80 24.94 -1.70
C ARG A 27 38.40 24.40 -1.39
N LYS A 28 37.44 25.30 -1.15
CA LYS A 28 36.06 24.98 -0.78
C LYS A 28 35.15 25.01 -2.01
N PRO A 29 34.05 24.24 -2.03
CA PRO A 29 33.15 24.25 -3.18
C PRO A 29 32.44 25.61 -3.28
N TYR A 30 32.71 26.30 -4.40
CA TYR A 30 31.96 27.47 -4.84
C TYR A 30 31.20 27.14 -6.12
N ILE A 31 29.99 27.68 -6.24
CA ILE A 31 29.14 27.62 -7.44
C ILE A 31 29.39 28.89 -8.25
N ILE A 32 29.65 28.77 -9.55
CA ILE A 32 29.89 29.85 -10.51
C ILE A 32 28.75 29.82 -11.52
N TYR A 33 27.87 30.81 -11.48
CA TYR A 33 26.72 30.93 -12.40
C TYR A 33 27.04 31.92 -13.51
N MET A 34 26.64 31.62 -14.76
CA MET A 34 26.97 32.40 -15.97
C MET A 34 25.74 32.79 -16.81
N GLY A 35 24.53 32.79 -16.24
CA GLY A 35 23.32 33.23 -16.95
C GLY A 35 22.77 32.22 -17.96
N GLY A 36 21.93 32.66 -18.88
CA GLY A 36 21.28 31.79 -19.87
C GLY A 36 22.24 31.19 -20.92
N LEU A 37 21.76 30.22 -21.70
CA LEU A 37 22.44 29.76 -22.91
C LEU A 37 21.99 30.63 -24.09
N HIS A 38 22.94 31.03 -24.96
CA HIS A 38 22.65 31.80 -26.16
C HIS A 38 22.32 30.87 -27.36
N GLU A 39 21.46 31.33 -28.26
CA GLU A 39 20.90 30.52 -29.36
C GLU A 39 21.95 30.02 -30.36
N ASP A 40 23.05 30.77 -30.54
CA ASP A 40 24.13 30.47 -31.50
C ASP A 40 25.14 29.40 -31.03
N THR A 41 25.23 29.10 -29.73
CA THR A 41 26.29 28.23 -29.16
C THR A 41 25.82 26.80 -28.86
N GLN A 42 25.35 26.10 -29.89
CA GLN A 42 24.80 24.74 -29.77
C GLN A 42 25.83 23.59 -29.61
N ASP A 43 27.14 23.88 -29.57
CA ASP A 43 28.16 22.84 -29.31
C ASP A 43 28.49 22.72 -27.81
N SER A 44 27.99 21.64 -27.19
CA SER A 44 28.29 21.27 -25.80
C SER A 44 29.78 21.08 -25.51
N LYS A 45 30.63 20.86 -26.52
CA LYS A 45 32.08 20.76 -26.37
C LYS A 45 32.71 22.15 -26.20
N PHE A 46 32.29 23.13 -27.02
CA PHE A 46 32.74 24.52 -26.90
C PHE A 46 32.48 25.08 -25.49
N LEU A 47 31.27 24.87 -24.95
CA LEU A 47 30.92 25.26 -23.57
C LEU A 47 31.77 24.55 -22.50
N MET A 48 32.16 23.29 -22.72
CA MET A 48 33.05 22.57 -21.79
C MET A 48 34.48 23.11 -21.79
N ASP A 49 34.98 23.49 -22.98
CA ASP A 49 36.29 24.08 -23.18
C ASP A 49 36.33 25.53 -22.67
N GLU A 50 35.25 26.31 -22.83
CA GLU A 50 35.04 27.65 -22.25
C GLU A 50 35.07 27.61 -20.71
N HIS A 51 34.27 26.76 -20.07
CA HIS A 51 34.31 26.55 -18.61
C HIS A 51 35.66 26.04 -18.11
N HIS A 52 36.43 25.35 -18.95
CA HIS A 52 37.77 24.89 -18.59
C HIS A 52 38.80 26.02 -18.74
N SER A 53 38.69 26.85 -19.77
CA SER A 53 39.54 28.02 -20.01
C SER A 53 39.37 29.06 -18.91
N LEU A 54 38.14 29.47 -18.59
CA LEU A 54 37.85 30.45 -17.52
C LEU A 54 38.38 29.99 -16.15
N LEU A 55 38.20 28.71 -15.83
CA LEU A 55 38.69 28.13 -14.57
C LEU A 55 40.22 27.97 -14.56
N SER A 56 40.84 27.64 -15.70
CA SER A 56 42.30 27.54 -15.84
C SER A 56 42.99 28.90 -15.77
N GLU A 57 42.38 29.96 -16.33
CA GLU A 57 42.86 31.33 -16.12
C GLU A 57 42.78 31.76 -14.66
N ALA A 58 41.69 31.46 -13.97
CA ALA A 58 41.46 31.91 -12.59
C ALA A 58 42.31 31.18 -11.55
N ILE A 59 42.72 29.94 -11.83
CA ILE A 59 43.59 29.11 -10.99
C ILE A 59 45.07 29.24 -11.40
N GLY A 60 45.35 29.62 -12.65
CA GLY A 60 46.70 29.75 -13.21
C GLY A 60 47.40 28.43 -13.56
N ASP A 61 46.79 27.28 -13.26
CA ASP A 61 47.31 25.94 -13.56
C ASP A 61 46.18 25.06 -14.14
N GLU A 62 46.42 24.51 -15.33
CA GLU A 62 45.41 23.76 -16.08
C GLU A 62 45.06 22.39 -15.46
N LEU A 63 46.01 21.76 -14.79
CA LEU A 63 45.85 20.44 -14.16
C LEU A 63 45.09 20.58 -12.83
N ILE A 64 45.44 21.59 -12.03
CA ILE A 64 44.72 21.94 -10.80
C ILE A 64 43.30 22.42 -11.16
N ALA A 65 43.12 23.20 -12.23
CA ALA A 65 41.80 23.61 -12.70
C ALA A 65 40.93 22.41 -13.13
N ARG A 66 41.48 21.50 -13.93
CA ARG A 66 40.77 20.29 -14.37
C ARG A 66 40.36 19.38 -13.21
N ASN A 67 41.18 19.31 -12.16
CA ASN A 67 40.89 18.56 -10.93
C ASN A 67 40.03 19.33 -9.91
N SER A 68 39.95 20.65 -10.00
CA SER A 68 39.13 21.51 -9.14
C SER A 68 37.70 21.65 -9.65
N LYS A 69 37.45 21.48 -10.96
CA LYS A 69 36.10 21.51 -11.55
C LYS A 69 35.27 20.32 -11.07
N ILE A 70 34.25 20.59 -10.25
CA ILE A 70 33.29 19.59 -9.75
C ILE A 70 32.21 19.30 -10.81
N HIS A 71 31.68 20.34 -11.46
CA HIS A 71 30.59 20.22 -12.44
C HIS A 71 30.60 21.38 -13.44
N SER A 72 29.90 21.23 -14.57
CA SER A 72 29.71 22.27 -15.60
C SER A 72 28.26 22.26 -16.10
N TYR A 73 27.52 23.32 -15.80
CA TYR A 73 26.14 23.56 -16.23
C TYR A 73 26.14 24.10 -17.67
N ARG A 74 25.56 23.32 -18.58
CA ARG A 74 25.71 23.51 -20.04
C ARG A 74 24.50 23.04 -20.86
N LYS A 75 23.32 23.03 -20.22
CA LYS A 75 22.09 22.43 -20.79
C LYS A 75 20.79 23.22 -20.57
N SER A 76 20.70 24.00 -19.48
CA SER A 76 19.55 24.88 -19.19
C SER A 76 19.98 26.32 -18.92
N PHE A 77 21.20 26.48 -18.41
CA PHE A 77 21.90 27.75 -18.20
C PHE A 77 23.41 27.47 -18.22
N ASN A 78 24.21 28.53 -18.38
CA ASN A 78 25.67 28.51 -18.40
C ASN A 78 26.22 28.57 -16.95
N GLY A 79 27.33 27.90 -16.67
CA GLY A 79 28.07 27.98 -15.39
C GLY A 79 28.82 26.71 -15.03
N PHE A 80 29.46 26.68 -13.85
CA PHE A 80 30.17 25.52 -13.32
C PHE A 80 30.29 25.56 -11.79
N VAL A 81 30.78 24.47 -11.19
CA VAL A 81 31.11 24.38 -9.77
C VAL A 81 32.58 24.01 -9.65
N ALA A 82 33.33 24.68 -8.78
CA ALA A 82 34.75 24.37 -8.58
C ALA A 82 35.15 24.46 -7.10
N LYS A 83 36.17 23.69 -6.72
CA LYS A 83 36.88 23.86 -5.45
C LYS A 83 37.86 25.03 -5.59
N LEU A 84 37.50 26.17 -5.01
CA LEU A 84 38.25 27.42 -5.14
C LEU A 84 38.75 27.92 -3.80
N LEU A 85 39.88 28.62 -3.84
CA LEU A 85 40.28 29.57 -2.81
C LEU A 85 39.36 30.81 -2.89
N PRO A 86 39.12 31.53 -1.77
CA PRO A 86 38.25 32.72 -1.79
C PRO A 86 38.67 33.75 -2.84
N HIS A 87 39.97 33.94 -3.07
CA HIS A 87 40.48 34.90 -4.06
C HIS A 87 40.30 34.43 -5.51
N GLU A 88 40.29 33.13 -5.79
CA GLU A 88 40.00 32.58 -7.13
C GLU A 88 38.49 32.66 -7.44
N ALA A 89 37.65 32.44 -6.43
CA ALA A 89 36.21 32.69 -6.51
C ALA A 89 35.91 34.17 -6.79
N GLU A 90 36.66 35.07 -6.15
CA GLU A 90 36.58 36.52 -6.40
C GLU A 90 37.07 36.90 -7.81
N LEU A 91 38.16 36.29 -8.31
CA LEU A 91 38.63 36.47 -9.68
C LEU A 91 37.59 35.99 -10.71
N LEU A 92 36.96 34.83 -10.49
CA LEU A 92 35.90 34.32 -11.36
C LEU A 92 34.66 35.19 -11.32
N SER A 93 34.29 35.77 -10.17
CA SER A 93 33.17 36.72 -10.08
C SER A 93 33.35 38.03 -10.87
N LYS A 94 34.53 38.24 -11.47
CA LYS A 94 34.90 39.42 -12.25
C LYS A 94 35.23 39.11 -13.72
N LYS A 95 35.00 37.87 -14.18
CA LYS A 95 35.16 37.47 -15.59
C LYS A 95 33.86 37.75 -16.35
N ASP A 96 33.99 38.25 -17.59
CA ASP A 96 32.84 38.42 -18.48
C ASP A 96 32.09 37.09 -18.67
N GLY A 97 30.76 37.18 -18.74
CA GLY A 97 29.87 36.02 -18.72
C GLY A 97 29.56 35.45 -17.33
N VAL A 98 30.34 35.74 -16.28
CA VAL A 98 30.04 35.28 -14.91
C VAL A 98 29.08 36.23 -14.21
N VAL A 99 27.95 35.67 -13.73
CA VAL A 99 26.84 36.39 -13.10
C VAL A 99 26.93 36.39 -11.58
N SER A 100 27.37 35.29 -10.94
CA SER A 100 27.54 35.23 -9.47
C SER A 100 28.39 34.05 -8.99
N VAL A 101 29.08 34.19 -7.85
CA VAL A 101 29.88 33.12 -7.21
C VAL A 101 29.62 33.02 -5.69
N PHE A 102 29.33 31.82 -5.14
CA PHE A 102 28.98 31.61 -3.70
C PHE A 102 29.19 30.17 -3.15
N GLN A 103 29.02 29.95 -1.83
CA GLN A 103 29.50 28.76 -1.04
C GLN A 103 28.38 27.94 -0.32
N ASN A 104 28.64 26.68 0.09
CA ASN A 104 27.65 25.64 0.53
C ASN A 104 27.69 25.20 2.05
N LYS A 105 26.58 24.74 2.70
CA LYS A 105 26.42 24.39 4.17
C LYS A 105 25.24 23.39 4.55
N VAL A 106 25.18 22.80 5.79
CA VAL A 106 24.22 21.72 6.29
C VAL A 106 23.88 21.79 7.83
N GLN A 107 22.82 21.12 8.40
CA GLN A 107 22.29 21.19 9.84
C GLN A 107 21.59 19.91 10.47
N ASN A 108 21.03 19.94 11.73
CA ASN A 108 20.54 18.78 12.59
C ASN A 108 19.24 18.98 13.49
N LEU A 109 18.81 17.98 14.32
CA LEU A 109 17.43 17.74 14.92
C LEU A 109 17.23 17.64 16.48
N ARG A 110 15.96 17.70 16.99
CA ARG A 110 15.47 17.32 18.38
C ARG A 110 13.94 17.01 18.46
N THR A 111 13.43 16.52 19.61
CA THR A 111 12.10 15.90 19.83
C THR A 111 10.96 16.80 20.36
N THR A 112 11.08 18.13 20.34
CA THR A 112 10.07 19.18 20.66
C THR A 112 8.83 19.20 19.75
N ARG A 113 8.51 18.06 19.12
CA ARG A 113 8.51 18.07 17.66
C ARG A 113 7.21 18.47 16.96
N SER A 114 6.02 18.14 17.48
CA SER A 114 4.77 18.37 16.74
C SER A 114 4.57 19.83 16.35
N TRP A 115 4.72 20.77 17.29
CA TRP A 115 4.59 22.21 17.00
C TRP A 115 5.74 22.74 16.12
N ASP A 116 6.98 22.28 16.34
CA ASP A 116 8.12 22.68 15.51
C ASP A 116 8.01 22.14 14.06
N PHE A 117 7.44 20.94 13.88
CA PHE A 117 7.14 20.29 12.59
C PHE A 117 6.03 21.03 11.84
N LEU A 118 4.98 21.47 12.55
CA LEU A 118 3.94 22.36 12.03
C LEU A 118 4.42 23.82 11.77
N GLY A 119 5.73 24.10 11.87
CA GLY A 119 6.28 25.44 11.66
C GLY A 119 5.92 26.46 12.75
N MET A 120 5.48 26.00 13.93
CA MET A 120 5.11 26.81 15.09
C MET A 120 6.16 26.67 16.21
N PRO A 121 7.37 27.26 16.07
CA PRO A 121 8.42 27.18 17.08
C PRO A 121 8.02 27.85 18.40
N VAL A 122 8.79 27.57 19.46
CA VAL A 122 8.54 28.12 20.81
C VAL A 122 8.34 29.64 20.78
N THR A 123 9.10 30.34 19.93
CA THR A 123 9.14 31.80 19.72
C THR A 123 8.04 32.41 18.84
N VAL A 124 7.00 31.65 18.44
CA VAL A 124 5.85 32.21 17.68
C VAL A 124 5.26 33.44 18.40
N ASN A 125 4.99 34.49 17.64
CA ASN A 125 4.46 35.76 18.17
C ASN A 125 3.01 35.56 18.67
N ARG A 126 2.77 35.80 19.96
CA ARG A 126 1.47 35.60 20.62
C ARG A 126 0.91 36.91 21.13
N LYS A 127 -0.41 37.07 20.95
CA LYS A 127 -1.18 38.21 21.46
C LYS A 127 -1.52 38.02 22.94
N LYS A 128 -1.64 39.11 23.70
CA LYS A 128 -2.01 39.06 25.12
C LYS A 128 -3.42 38.50 25.32
N GLU A 129 -4.28 38.77 24.35
CA GLU A 129 -5.65 38.31 24.20
C GLU A 129 -5.76 36.77 24.19
N GLU A 130 -4.68 36.02 23.94
CA GLU A 130 -4.64 34.56 24.17
C GLU A 130 -4.96 34.18 25.62
N SER A 131 -4.58 35.03 26.59
CA SER A 131 -4.82 34.79 28.03
C SER A 131 -6.26 35.05 28.50
N ASP A 132 -7.12 35.58 27.61
CA ASP A 132 -8.56 35.70 27.82
C ASP A 132 -9.38 34.65 27.05
N MET A 133 -8.72 33.78 26.26
CA MET A 133 -9.36 32.64 25.60
C MET A 133 -9.64 31.50 26.60
N ILE A 134 -10.77 30.83 26.44
CA ILE A 134 -11.25 29.74 27.28
C ILE A 134 -11.53 28.52 26.38
N VAL A 135 -10.66 27.52 26.48
CA VAL A 135 -10.74 26.25 25.74
C VAL A 135 -11.49 25.23 26.60
N ALA A 136 -12.60 24.71 26.08
CA ALA A 136 -13.37 23.66 26.71
C ALA A 136 -12.89 22.27 26.28
N LEU A 137 -12.73 21.34 27.22
CA LEU A 137 -12.46 19.92 26.97
C LEU A 137 -13.64 19.09 27.47
N ILE A 138 -14.24 18.30 26.57
CA ILE A 138 -15.28 17.32 26.87
C ILE A 138 -14.64 15.94 26.73
N ASP A 139 -14.32 15.29 27.85
CA ASP A 139 -13.33 14.20 27.91
C ASP A 139 -13.43 13.36 29.23
N THR A 140 -12.38 12.64 29.63
CA THR A 140 -12.30 11.83 30.88
C THR A 140 -12.07 12.63 32.17
N GLY A 141 -11.80 13.93 32.09
CA GLY A 141 -11.56 14.81 33.26
C GLY A 141 -10.24 15.58 33.16
N ILE A 142 -9.69 15.99 34.32
CA ILE A 142 -8.37 16.66 34.37
C ILE A 142 -7.57 16.31 35.64
N TYR A 143 -6.25 16.13 35.49
CA TYR A 143 -5.28 16.09 36.59
C TYR A 143 -4.59 17.45 36.77
N VAL A 144 -5.24 18.37 37.51
CA VAL A 144 -4.84 19.79 37.67
C VAL A 144 -3.42 19.96 38.21
N GLN A 145 -2.92 18.99 38.98
CA GLN A 145 -1.59 19.02 39.60
C GLN A 145 -0.44 18.75 38.61
N SER A 146 -0.73 18.49 37.33
CA SER A 146 0.30 18.44 36.28
C SER A 146 0.96 19.80 36.07
N PRO A 147 2.30 19.89 35.91
CA PRO A 147 2.99 21.15 35.59
C PRO A 147 2.44 21.87 34.36
N SER A 148 1.89 21.12 33.39
CA SER A 148 1.20 21.65 32.21
C SER A 148 0.01 22.55 32.53
N PHE A 149 -0.50 22.51 33.77
CA PHE A 149 -1.67 23.26 34.24
C PHE A 149 -1.38 24.15 35.47
N ASP A 150 -0.10 24.37 35.80
CA ASP A 150 0.33 25.38 36.77
C ASP A 150 -0.17 26.79 36.37
N ASP A 151 -0.53 27.63 37.34
CA ASP A 151 -1.12 28.95 37.10
C ASP A 151 -0.21 30.13 37.50
N LYS A 152 1.09 29.89 37.70
CA LYS A 152 2.06 30.92 38.08
C LYS A 152 2.21 31.98 36.99
N GLY A 153 1.75 33.19 37.29
CA GLY A 153 1.79 34.34 36.39
C GLY A 153 0.48 34.60 35.63
N TYR A 154 -0.55 33.77 35.84
CA TYR A 154 -1.88 34.05 35.32
C TYR A 154 -2.58 35.12 36.16
N GLY A 155 -3.32 36.01 35.51
CA GLY A 155 -4.30 36.86 36.18
C GLY A 155 -5.56 36.07 36.59
N PRO A 156 -6.54 36.70 37.25
CA PRO A 156 -7.82 36.06 37.56
C PRO A 156 -8.53 35.52 36.30
N PRO A 157 -9.54 34.64 36.43
CA PRO A 157 -10.34 34.18 35.30
C PRO A 157 -10.97 35.36 34.52
N PRO A 158 -11.11 35.26 33.19
CA PRO A 158 -11.66 36.35 32.37
C PRO A 158 -13.10 36.70 32.79
N ALA A 159 -13.45 38.00 32.83
CA ALA A 159 -14.75 38.46 33.35
C ALA A 159 -16.01 37.99 32.58
N LYS A 160 -15.83 37.35 31.42
CA LYS A 160 -16.90 36.68 30.65
C LYS A 160 -17.27 35.28 31.19
N TRP A 161 -16.35 34.67 31.95
CA TRP A 161 -16.47 33.31 32.49
C TRP A 161 -17.55 33.24 33.57
N LYS A 162 -18.43 32.24 33.47
CA LYS A 162 -19.55 31.99 34.41
C LYS A 162 -19.51 30.59 35.02
N GLY A 163 -18.69 29.70 34.47
CA GLY A 163 -18.65 28.30 34.87
C GLY A 163 -18.09 28.07 36.27
N LYS A 164 -18.50 26.93 36.82
CA LYS A 164 -18.21 26.53 38.21
C LYS A 164 -17.07 25.52 38.29
N CYS A 165 -16.52 25.42 39.48
CA CYS A 165 -15.56 24.38 39.83
C CYS A 165 -16.17 23.42 40.86
N VAL A 166 -16.44 22.18 40.46
CA VAL A 166 -17.05 21.14 41.29
C VAL A 166 -15.95 20.45 42.10
N LYS A 167 -15.89 20.74 43.41
CA LYS A 167 -15.03 20.01 44.35
C LYS A 167 -15.74 18.75 44.82
N ALA A 168 -15.22 17.59 44.45
CA ALA A 168 -15.76 16.27 44.78
C ALA A 168 -14.64 15.23 44.83
N GLY A 169 -14.77 14.22 45.70
CA GLY A 169 -13.77 13.16 45.84
C GLY A 169 -12.35 13.70 46.09
N ASN A 170 -11.37 13.21 45.33
CA ASN A 170 -9.98 13.66 45.38
C ASN A 170 -9.71 14.97 44.60
N PHE A 171 -10.71 15.54 43.92
CA PHE A 171 -10.57 16.79 43.17
C PHE A 171 -10.60 18.02 44.08
N THR A 172 -9.41 18.51 44.47
CA THR A 172 -9.25 19.61 45.44
C THR A 172 -9.69 20.98 44.94
N GLY A 173 -9.70 21.20 43.62
CA GLY A 173 -10.26 22.39 42.97
C GLY A 173 -9.47 22.92 41.77
N CYS A 174 -9.99 24.03 41.26
CA CYS A 174 -9.50 24.77 40.10
C CYS A 174 -8.46 25.83 40.51
N ASN A 175 -7.69 26.31 39.54
CA ASN A 175 -6.71 27.39 39.68
C ASN A 175 -6.93 28.45 38.58
N ASN A 176 -6.01 29.39 38.37
CA ASN A 176 -6.18 30.43 37.33
C ASN A 176 -5.88 29.93 35.90
N LYS A 177 -5.41 28.68 35.73
CA LYS A 177 -5.16 28.04 34.43
C LYS A 177 -6.33 27.15 34.03
N VAL A 178 -6.66 26.15 34.85
CA VAL A 178 -7.90 25.36 34.77
C VAL A 178 -8.94 26.07 35.63
N ILE A 179 -9.77 26.92 35.01
CA ILE A 179 -10.72 27.83 35.68
C ILE A 179 -12.10 27.21 35.90
N GLY A 180 -12.39 26.11 35.21
CA GLY A 180 -13.64 25.36 35.30
C GLY A 180 -13.39 23.87 35.33
N ALA A 181 -14.15 23.15 36.16
CA ALA A 181 -14.13 21.70 36.21
C ALA A 181 -15.48 21.17 36.67
N GLN A 182 -16.13 20.37 35.82
CA GLN A 182 -17.43 19.75 36.04
C GLN A 182 -17.37 18.26 35.67
N TYR A 183 -18.32 17.48 36.14
CA TYR A 183 -18.55 16.11 35.68
C TYR A 183 -20.04 15.85 35.52
N PHE A 184 -20.38 14.94 34.60
CA PHE A 184 -21.75 14.51 34.32
C PHE A 184 -21.79 12.99 34.35
N GLN A 185 -22.68 12.46 35.18
CA GLN A 185 -23.00 11.04 35.25
C GLN A 185 -24.48 10.91 35.63
N LEU A 186 -25.34 11.13 34.64
CA LEU A 186 -26.80 11.17 34.79
C LEU A 186 -27.42 9.76 34.93
N GLU A 187 -26.65 8.71 34.65
CA GLU A 187 -27.00 7.30 34.82
C GLU A 187 -26.05 6.62 35.83
N ASP A 188 -26.56 5.75 36.69
CA ASP A 188 -25.75 5.07 37.71
C ASP A 188 -25.00 3.87 37.11
N GLY A 189 -23.73 4.10 36.77
CA GLY A 189 -22.80 3.08 36.28
C GLY A 189 -22.04 2.31 37.39
N PRO A 190 -21.00 1.54 37.00
CA PRO A 190 -20.04 0.91 37.90
C PRO A 190 -19.42 1.88 38.94
N PRO A 191 -18.90 1.37 40.08
CA PRO A 191 -18.38 2.18 41.17
C PRO A 191 -17.05 2.87 40.84
N GLU A 192 -17.14 4.03 40.19
CA GLU A 192 -16.06 5.00 39.99
C GLU A 192 -16.24 6.24 40.90
N GLU A 193 -15.18 6.99 41.15
CA GLU A 193 -15.27 8.23 41.94
C GLU A 193 -15.97 9.34 41.14
N LYS A 194 -17.16 9.76 41.59
CA LYS A 194 -17.93 10.87 40.98
C LYS A 194 -17.25 12.24 41.24
N SER A 195 -16.20 12.56 40.47
CA SER A 195 -15.47 13.83 40.51
C SER A 195 -14.96 14.25 39.12
N PRO A 196 -14.54 15.52 38.90
CA PRO A 196 -13.91 15.95 37.64
C PRO A 196 -12.48 15.44 37.42
N ALA A 197 -11.95 14.60 38.33
CA ALA A 197 -10.59 14.11 38.25
C ALA A 197 -10.45 13.10 37.11
N ASP A 198 -9.32 13.19 36.41
CA ASP A 198 -8.93 12.23 35.40
C ASP A 198 -8.28 11.01 36.06
N PHE A 199 -8.91 9.84 35.93
CA PHE A 199 -8.39 8.56 36.40
C PHE A 199 -7.91 7.66 35.24
N ASP A 200 -8.11 8.10 34.01
CA ASP A 200 -7.71 7.41 32.78
C ASP A 200 -6.39 8.00 32.23
N GLY A 201 -6.35 9.33 32.09
CA GLY A 201 -5.22 10.11 31.59
C GLY A 201 -5.47 10.79 30.24
N HIS A 202 -6.47 10.34 29.47
CA HIS A 202 -6.77 10.87 28.14
C HIS A 202 -7.11 12.37 28.16
N GLY A 203 -8.05 12.79 29.01
CA GLY A 203 -8.46 14.21 29.15
C GLY A 203 -7.32 15.13 29.58
N SER A 204 -6.39 14.66 30.40
CA SER A 204 -5.18 15.40 30.75
C SER A 204 -4.18 15.48 29.59
N HIS A 205 -4.10 14.45 28.76
CA HIS A 205 -3.27 14.45 27.56
C HIS A 205 -3.84 15.37 26.46
N THR A 206 -5.15 15.34 26.21
CA THR A 206 -5.82 16.22 25.23
C THR A 206 -5.79 17.68 25.70
N ALA A 207 -6.10 17.97 26.97
CA ALA A 207 -6.04 19.32 27.55
C ALA A 207 -4.63 19.94 27.47
N SER A 208 -3.58 19.15 27.77
CA SER A 208 -2.20 19.64 27.69
C SER A 208 -1.71 19.81 26.25
N THR A 209 -2.20 18.99 25.31
CA THR A 209 -1.95 19.16 23.87
C THR A 209 -2.65 20.39 23.29
N ALA A 210 -3.87 20.72 23.76
CA ALA A 210 -4.59 21.91 23.32
C ALA A 210 -3.99 23.22 23.90
N ALA A 211 -3.86 23.30 25.22
CA ALA A 211 -3.53 24.55 25.92
C ALA A 211 -2.51 24.40 27.07
N GLY A 212 -1.76 23.30 27.15
CA GLY A 212 -0.76 23.10 28.21
C GLY A 212 0.36 24.16 28.21
N ASN A 213 0.85 24.49 29.40
CA ASN A 213 2.01 25.36 29.61
C ASN A 213 3.27 24.83 28.88
N THR A 214 4.27 25.71 28.70
CA THR A 214 5.57 25.34 28.13
C THR A 214 6.45 24.67 29.20
N ILE A 215 6.62 23.34 29.13
CA ILE A 215 7.36 22.52 30.09
C ILE A 215 8.66 22.01 29.45
N HIS A 216 9.80 22.53 29.90
CA HIS A 216 11.14 22.11 29.47
C HIS A 216 11.60 20.83 30.19
N GLY A 217 12.39 19.99 29.51
CA GLY A 217 12.85 18.70 30.03
C GLY A 217 11.78 17.60 30.04
N ALA A 218 10.62 17.84 29.43
CA ALA A 218 9.52 16.90 29.36
C ALA A 218 9.94 15.64 28.59
N ASN A 219 9.80 14.47 29.24
CA ASN A 219 10.22 13.17 28.74
C ASN A 219 9.36 12.05 29.37
N LEU A 220 9.36 10.87 28.76
CA LEU A 220 8.81 9.64 29.32
C LEU A 220 9.96 8.64 29.56
N TYR A 221 10.52 8.60 30.76
CA TYR A 221 11.71 7.79 31.07
C TYR A 221 12.88 8.04 30.10
N GLY A 222 13.18 9.32 29.84
CA GLY A 222 14.17 9.77 28.86
C GLY A 222 13.68 9.77 27.40
N ILE A 223 12.66 9.00 27.06
CA ILE A 223 12.07 8.99 25.71
C ILE A 223 11.47 10.38 25.42
N ALA A 224 11.73 10.88 24.20
CA ALA A 224 11.23 12.13 23.66
C ALA A 224 11.70 13.44 24.34
N GLU A 225 12.74 13.43 25.18
CA GLU A 225 13.21 14.57 25.98
C GLU A 225 13.28 15.92 25.21
N GLY A 226 12.40 16.85 25.58
CA GLY A 226 12.30 18.14 24.91
C GLY A 226 11.51 19.18 25.70
N THR A 227 10.81 20.05 24.98
CA THR A 227 9.85 21.01 25.55
C THR A 227 8.46 20.63 25.07
N ALA A 228 7.60 20.22 26.00
CA ALA A 228 6.18 19.98 25.74
C ALA A 228 5.40 21.29 25.92
N ARG A 229 4.33 21.48 25.14
CA ARG A 229 3.38 22.61 25.27
C ARG A 229 2.11 22.36 24.46
N GLY A 230 1.06 23.11 24.77
CA GLY A 230 -0.14 23.19 23.94
C GLY A 230 -0.01 24.17 22.77
N GLY A 231 -1.03 24.18 21.89
CA GLY A 231 -1.14 25.12 20.78
C GLY A 231 -1.35 26.57 21.23
N VAL A 232 -2.07 26.77 22.35
CA VAL A 232 -2.27 28.07 23.02
C VAL A 232 -1.87 28.01 24.51
N PRO A 233 -0.56 28.03 24.84
CA PRO A 233 -0.07 27.85 26.20
C PRO A 233 -0.58 28.87 27.21
N SER A 234 -1.04 30.05 26.79
CA SER A 234 -1.54 31.11 27.68
C SER A 234 -3.04 31.05 27.93
N ALA A 235 -3.80 30.24 27.18
CA ALA A 235 -5.25 30.17 27.28
C ALA A 235 -5.72 29.46 28.55
N ARG A 236 -6.95 29.72 28.97
CA ARG A 236 -7.61 29.06 30.10
C ARG A 236 -8.25 27.75 29.67
N LEU A 237 -8.39 26.82 30.62
CA LEU A 237 -9.04 25.52 30.43
C LEU A 237 -10.33 25.44 31.24
N ALA A 238 -11.38 24.91 30.62
CA ALA A 238 -12.65 24.54 31.23
C ALA A 238 -12.94 23.07 30.94
N ILE A 239 -13.12 22.26 31.98
CA ILE A 239 -13.13 20.79 31.86
C ILE A 239 -14.52 20.25 32.19
N TYR A 240 -15.02 19.35 31.35
CA TYR A 240 -16.32 18.71 31.48
C TYR A 240 -16.14 17.20 31.32
N LYS A 241 -16.02 16.47 32.45
CA LYS A 241 -15.92 15.00 32.43
C LYS A 241 -17.28 14.40 32.03
N VAL A 242 -17.28 13.63 30.95
CA VAL A 242 -18.46 12.88 30.46
C VAL A 242 -18.15 11.40 30.20
N CYS A 243 -16.86 11.05 30.18
CA CYS A 243 -16.38 9.70 29.97
C CYS A 243 -15.96 9.07 31.30
N TRP A 244 -16.28 7.79 31.42
CA TRP A 244 -16.09 6.93 32.59
C TRP A 244 -15.50 5.60 32.12
N THR A 245 -15.10 4.74 33.06
CA THR A 245 -14.57 3.38 32.84
C THR A 245 -15.44 2.42 32.01
N TRP A 246 -16.67 2.83 31.66
CA TRP A 246 -17.66 2.08 30.89
C TRP A 246 -18.11 2.80 29.60
N GLY A 247 -17.51 3.95 29.26
CA GLY A 247 -17.83 4.76 28.08
C GLY A 247 -18.27 6.19 28.42
N CYS A 248 -18.80 6.89 27.42
CA CYS A 248 -19.30 8.26 27.52
C CYS A 248 -20.79 8.28 27.12
N SER A 249 -21.68 8.77 27.98
CA SER A 249 -23.13 8.73 27.71
C SER A 249 -23.60 9.92 26.87
N ASP A 250 -24.51 9.67 25.91
CA ASP A 250 -25.17 10.72 25.10
C ASP A 250 -25.74 11.85 25.96
N MET A 251 -26.31 11.49 27.12
CA MET A 251 -26.94 12.43 28.06
C MET A 251 -25.90 13.34 28.74
N ASP A 252 -24.77 12.75 29.14
CA ASP A 252 -23.68 13.45 29.82
C ASP A 252 -22.93 14.37 28.84
N ILE A 253 -22.74 13.92 27.59
CA ILE A 253 -22.22 14.73 26.48
C ILE A 253 -23.10 15.97 26.27
N LEU A 254 -24.42 15.82 26.14
CA LEU A 254 -25.33 16.96 25.95
C LEU A 254 -25.34 17.91 27.15
N ALA A 255 -25.29 17.39 28.38
CA ALA A 255 -25.24 18.22 29.59
C ALA A 255 -23.92 19.02 29.70
N ALA A 256 -22.81 18.45 29.24
CA ALA A 256 -21.53 19.15 29.11
C ALA A 256 -21.58 20.25 28.02
N TYR A 257 -22.18 19.99 26.86
CA TYR A 257 -22.35 21.01 25.82
C TYR A 257 -23.20 22.19 26.30
N ASP A 258 -24.38 21.95 26.89
CA ASP A 258 -25.24 23.02 27.43
C ASP A 258 -24.50 23.85 28.49
N SER A 259 -23.82 23.18 29.41
CA SER A 259 -22.99 23.83 30.43
C SER A 259 -21.86 24.66 29.83
N ALA A 260 -21.07 24.11 28.90
CA ALA A 260 -19.94 24.83 28.29
C ALA A 260 -20.39 26.09 27.52
N ILE A 261 -21.49 25.98 26.79
CA ILE A 261 -22.08 27.11 26.04
C ILE A 261 -22.61 28.19 26.99
N ALA A 262 -23.23 27.81 28.11
CA ALA A 262 -23.71 28.75 29.13
C ALA A 262 -22.58 29.41 29.93
N ASP A 263 -21.52 28.65 30.24
CA ASP A 263 -20.36 29.05 31.03
C ASP A 263 -19.48 30.10 30.34
N GLY A 264 -19.57 30.21 29.00
CA GLY A 264 -18.91 31.26 28.21
C GLY A 264 -17.55 30.88 27.64
N VAL A 265 -17.38 29.65 27.18
CA VAL A 265 -16.18 29.15 26.50
C VAL A 265 -16.08 29.72 25.07
N ASP A 266 -14.88 29.79 24.48
CA ASP A 266 -14.67 30.32 23.13
C ASP A 266 -14.57 29.22 22.05
N ILE A 267 -14.09 28.03 22.44
CA ILE A 267 -13.89 26.88 21.57
C ILE A 267 -14.04 25.58 22.38
N ILE A 268 -14.61 24.55 21.77
CA ILE A 268 -14.77 23.21 22.36
C ILE A 268 -13.87 22.23 21.62
N SER A 269 -13.12 21.43 22.38
CA SER A 269 -12.38 20.26 21.90
C SER A 269 -13.02 19.02 22.52
N SER A 270 -13.47 18.09 21.67
CA SER A 270 -14.22 16.90 22.05
C SER A 270 -13.61 15.70 21.34
N SER A 271 -12.63 15.05 21.98
CA SER A 271 -11.89 13.90 21.44
C SER A 271 -12.70 12.59 21.52
N LEU A 272 -13.99 12.69 21.22
CA LEU A 272 -15.02 11.66 21.40
C LEU A 272 -15.72 11.39 20.07
N GLY A 273 -16.28 10.19 19.92
CA GLY A 273 -17.04 9.77 18.75
C GLY A 273 -17.92 8.55 19.05
N GLY A 274 -18.61 8.08 18.02
CA GLY A 274 -19.41 6.85 18.03
C GLY A 274 -20.05 6.62 16.66
N TYR A 275 -20.82 5.54 16.52
CA TYR A 275 -21.46 5.18 15.25
C TYR A 275 -22.26 6.34 14.62
N PRO A 276 -22.05 6.66 13.32
CA PRO A 276 -22.73 7.76 12.65
C PRO A 276 -24.26 7.68 12.73
N ARG A 277 -24.87 8.76 13.21
CA ARG A 277 -26.32 8.93 13.37
C ARG A 277 -26.85 10.11 12.55
N ASP A 278 -28.18 10.21 12.45
CA ASP A 278 -28.82 11.43 11.97
C ASP A 278 -28.47 12.62 12.90
N PHE A 279 -28.26 13.81 12.34
CA PHE A 279 -27.78 14.98 13.10
C PHE A 279 -28.73 15.43 14.23
N PHE A 280 -30.01 15.03 14.20
CA PHE A 280 -30.98 15.30 15.26
C PHE A 280 -31.15 14.13 16.25
N GLN A 281 -30.30 13.10 16.15
CA GLN A 281 -30.24 11.92 17.01
C GLN A 281 -28.82 11.65 17.55
N ASP A 282 -27.89 12.58 17.30
CA ASP A 282 -26.49 12.54 17.69
C ASP A 282 -26.20 13.65 18.72
N PRO A 283 -25.69 13.34 19.93
CA PRO A 283 -25.49 14.32 20.99
C PRO A 283 -24.35 15.30 20.69
N ILE A 284 -23.31 14.87 19.96
CA ILE A 284 -22.16 15.71 19.61
C ILE A 284 -22.59 16.66 18.49
N ALA A 285 -23.34 16.17 17.50
CA ALA A 285 -23.91 17.01 16.44
C ALA A 285 -24.86 18.08 17.01
N ILE A 286 -25.80 17.70 17.89
CA ILE A 286 -26.73 18.64 18.55
C ILE A 286 -25.96 19.66 19.40
N GLY A 287 -25.04 19.20 20.25
CA GLY A 287 -24.22 20.06 21.10
C GLY A 287 -23.40 21.07 20.31
N ALA A 288 -22.66 20.60 19.30
CA ALA A 288 -21.87 21.42 18.40
C ALA A 288 -22.73 22.40 17.58
N PHE A 289 -23.96 22.04 17.19
CA PHE A 289 -24.87 22.95 16.49
C PHE A 289 -25.25 24.15 17.38
N HIS A 290 -25.55 23.89 18.65
CA HIS A 290 -25.88 24.94 19.61
C HIS A 290 -24.66 25.80 19.99
N ALA A 291 -23.45 25.21 20.04
CA ALA A 291 -22.19 25.93 20.21
C ALA A 291 -21.89 26.85 19.01
N MET A 292 -21.97 26.32 17.79
CA MET A 292 -21.74 27.05 16.54
C MET A 292 -22.71 28.24 16.38
N LYS A 293 -23.99 28.07 16.79
CA LYS A 293 -24.98 29.16 16.85
C LYS A 293 -24.68 30.25 17.89
N LYS A 294 -23.68 30.08 18.74
CA LYS A 294 -23.12 31.10 19.66
C LYS A 294 -21.76 31.63 19.21
N GLY A 295 -21.24 31.17 18.07
CA GLY A 295 -19.89 31.50 17.58
C GLY A 295 -18.78 30.62 18.15
N ILE A 296 -19.12 29.56 18.88
CA ILE A 296 -18.19 28.62 19.51
C ILE A 296 -17.96 27.46 18.54
N LEU A 297 -16.73 27.29 18.05
CA LEU A 297 -16.39 26.15 17.19
C LEU A 297 -16.21 24.88 18.03
N THR A 298 -16.61 23.73 17.50
CA THR A 298 -16.29 22.41 18.03
C THR A 298 -15.27 21.71 17.14
N SER A 299 -14.16 21.27 17.72
CA SER A 299 -13.19 20.37 17.10
C SER A 299 -13.39 18.95 17.64
N CYS A 300 -13.59 17.98 16.76
CA CYS A 300 -13.76 16.56 17.12
C CYS A 300 -12.75 15.67 16.41
N ALA A 301 -12.45 14.51 17.01
CA ALA A 301 -11.73 13.45 16.33
C ALA A 301 -12.58 12.84 15.20
N ALA A 302 -11.93 12.33 14.14
CA ALA A 302 -12.62 11.61 13.07
C ALA A 302 -13.14 10.22 13.50
N GLY A 303 -12.62 9.65 14.59
CA GLY A 303 -12.76 8.23 14.93
C GLY A 303 -11.53 7.43 14.52
N ASN A 304 -11.36 6.25 15.11
CA ASN A 304 -10.13 5.44 14.99
C ASN A 304 -10.31 4.13 14.18
N ASP A 305 -11.52 3.80 13.73
CA ASP A 305 -11.88 2.54 13.04
C ASP A 305 -11.33 2.42 11.59
N GLY A 306 -10.35 3.25 11.22
CA GLY A 306 -9.67 3.18 9.92
C GLY A 306 -8.84 1.88 9.75
N PRO A 307 -8.33 1.59 8.53
CA PRO A 307 -8.31 2.45 7.34
C PRO A 307 -9.47 2.21 6.37
N LEU A 308 -10.52 1.49 6.78
CA LEU A 308 -11.69 1.23 5.94
C LEU A 308 -12.50 2.52 5.70
N LEU A 309 -13.25 2.58 4.59
CA LEU A 309 -14.13 3.71 4.28
C LEU A 309 -15.41 3.69 5.14
N ALA A 310 -16.05 4.86 5.27
CA ALA A 310 -17.27 5.07 6.08
C ALA A 310 -17.10 4.83 7.60
N THR A 311 -15.87 4.95 8.10
CA THR A 311 -15.46 4.82 9.51
C THR A 311 -15.37 6.15 10.26
N VAL A 312 -15.68 7.27 9.60
CA VAL A 312 -15.68 8.60 10.22
C VAL A 312 -16.94 8.77 11.05
N GLU A 313 -16.75 9.02 12.34
CA GLU A 313 -17.80 9.11 13.36
C GLU A 313 -18.47 10.50 13.35
N ASN A 314 -17.68 11.55 13.56
CA ASN A 314 -18.16 12.93 13.65
C ASN A 314 -18.40 13.54 12.25
N VAL A 315 -19.60 13.37 11.71
CA VAL A 315 -19.95 13.76 10.31
C VAL A 315 -20.81 15.02 10.18
N ALA A 316 -21.09 15.75 11.27
CA ALA A 316 -21.96 16.93 11.23
C ALA A 316 -21.27 18.15 10.57
N PRO A 317 -21.88 18.83 9.57
CA PRO A 317 -21.22 19.88 8.76
C PRO A 317 -20.74 21.14 9.50
N TRP A 318 -21.03 21.27 10.79
CA TRP A 318 -20.63 22.38 11.66
C TRP A 318 -19.57 22.00 12.71
N ILE A 319 -19.09 20.75 12.67
CA ILE A 319 -17.95 20.26 13.44
C ILE A 319 -16.68 20.39 12.58
N LEU A 320 -15.58 20.83 13.18
CA LEU A 320 -14.25 20.64 12.62
C LEU A 320 -13.78 19.22 12.95
N THR A 321 -14.00 18.29 12.01
CA THR A 321 -13.61 16.89 12.16
C THR A 321 -12.14 16.70 11.75
N VAL A 322 -11.34 16.15 12.66
CA VAL A 322 -9.87 16.08 12.55
C VAL A 322 -9.42 14.62 12.49
N ALA A 323 -8.78 14.23 11.39
CA ALA A 323 -8.11 12.93 11.26
C ALA A 323 -6.70 12.96 11.86
N ALA A 324 -6.20 11.80 12.30
CA ALA A 324 -4.83 11.64 12.77
C ALA A 324 -3.83 11.48 11.60
N SER A 325 -2.62 12.00 11.77
CA SER A 325 -1.49 11.82 10.84
C SER A 325 -0.18 11.66 11.61
N SER A 326 0.84 11.10 10.95
CA SER A 326 2.19 10.99 11.51
C SER A 326 2.90 12.36 11.60
N ILE A 327 4.01 12.38 12.34
CA ILE A 327 5.02 13.44 12.33
C ILE A 327 6.39 12.82 12.02
N ASP A 328 7.39 13.65 11.72
CA ASP A 328 8.75 13.21 11.37
C ASP A 328 9.56 12.55 12.52
N ARG A 329 9.02 12.51 13.75
CA ARG A 329 9.61 11.83 14.91
C ARG A 329 9.00 10.43 15.09
N ARG A 330 9.72 9.40 14.67
CA ARG A 330 9.40 7.97 14.92
C ARG A 330 9.99 7.47 16.25
N TYR A 331 9.43 6.39 16.80
CA TYR A 331 9.97 5.67 17.97
C TYR A 331 10.43 4.27 17.58
N GLU A 332 11.69 3.97 17.86
CA GLU A 332 12.34 2.69 17.53
C GLU A 332 12.80 1.98 18.80
N THR A 333 12.54 0.67 18.87
CA THR A 333 13.01 -0.23 19.93
C THR A 333 13.96 -1.28 19.31
N PRO A 334 15.29 -1.09 19.43
CA PRO A 334 16.28 -1.99 18.84
C PRO A 334 16.39 -3.31 19.60
N ILE A 335 16.46 -4.40 18.86
CA ILE A 335 16.60 -5.79 19.33
C ILE A 335 18.00 -6.27 18.92
N THR A 336 18.73 -6.92 19.81
CA THR A 336 19.98 -7.63 19.47
C THR A 336 19.83 -9.11 19.81
N LEU A 337 20.04 -10.00 18.83
CA LEU A 337 19.99 -11.44 19.03
C LEU A 337 21.33 -12.00 19.51
N GLY A 338 21.31 -13.21 20.07
CA GLY A 338 22.50 -13.90 20.61
C GLY A 338 23.58 -14.32 19.60
N ASN A 339 23.39 -14.00 18.32
CA ASN A 339 24.38 -14.13 17.24
C ASN A 339 24.94 -12.77 16.78
N GLY A 340 24.48 -11.65 17.34
CA GLY A 340 24.89 -10.29 16.98
C GLY A 340 24.03 -9.61 15.90
N GLU A 341 23.05 -10.31 15.30
CA GLU A 341 22.09 -9.69 14.37
C GLU A 341 21.20 -8.67 15.13
N LYS A 342 20.91 -7.54 14.48
CA LYS A 342 20.13 -6.43 15.05
C LYS A 342 18.90 -6.11 14.22
N PHE A 343 17.75 -6.04 14.88
CA PHE A 343 16.46 -5.71 14.29
C PHE A 343 15.94 -4.41 14.91
N THR A 344 15.17 -3.64 14.16
CA THR A 344 14.55 -2.41 14.65
C THR A 344 13.05 -2.60 14.68
N GLY A 345 12.49 -2.85 15.87
CA GLY A 345 11.05 -2.89 16.07
C GLY A 345 10.48 -1.53 16.47
N THR A 346 9.16 -1.42 16.51
CA THR A 346 8.40 -0.20 16.80
C THR A 346 7.63 -0.39 18.12
N ALA A 347 7.98 0.38 19.15
CA ALA A 347 7.31 0.40 20.46
C ALA A 347 7.84 1.55 21.33
N ILE A 348 7.08 1.89 22.38
CA ILE A 348 7.49 2.80 23.46
C ILE A 348 8.02 1.94 24.63
N ASN A 349 9.18 1.32 24.43
CA ASN A 349 9.80 0.46 25.45
C ASN A 349 10.59 1.30 26.47
N THR A 350 10.01 1.56 27.64
CA THR A 350 10.64 2.30 28.76
C THR A 350 11.55 1.44 29.65
N PHE A 351 11.70 0.14 29.36
CA PHE A 351 12.44 -0.79 30.21
C PHE A 351 13.95 -0.75 29.97
N GLU A 352 14.69 -0.41 31.01
CA GLU A 352 16.16 -0.50 31.08
C GLU A 352 16.67 -1.90 30.66
N PRO A 353 17.58 -2.00 29.66
CA PRO A 353 18.11 -3.26 29.18
C PRO A 353 19.09 -3.86 30.19
N LYS A 354 18.60 -4.77 31.04
CA LYS A 354 19.44 -5.62 31.89
C LYS A 354 20.42 -6.39 30.99
N GLU A 355 21.72 -6.29 31.26
CA GLU A 355 22.83 -6.88 30.45
C GLU A 355 22.79 -8.42 30.29
N ARG A 356 21.78 -9.08 30.86
CA ARG A 356 21.57 -10.52 30.80
C ARG A 356 20.74 -10.88 29.56
N MET A 357 21.39 -11.46 28.56
CA MET A 357 20.71 -12.07 27.42
C MET A 357 19.67 -13.11 27.87
N TYR A 358 18.42 -12.92 27.46
CA TYR A 358 17.33 -13.86 27.68
C TYR A 358 17.29 -14.91 26.57
N SER A 359 16.75 -16.09 26.87
CA SER A 359 16.49 -17.10 25.82
C SER A 359 15.27 -16.69 25.01
N LEU A 360 15.35 -16.83 23.69
CA LEU A 360 14.23 -16.61 22.75
C LEU A 360 13.56 -17.95 22.42
N THR A 361 12.23 -17.94 22.26
CA THR A 361 11.44 -19.08 21.73
C THR A 361 10.16 -18.55 21.09
N SER A 362 9.56 -19.26 20.14
CA SER A 362 8.25 -18.87 19.58
C SER A 362 7.10 -19.43 20.41
N GLY A 363 5.93 -18.80 20.36
CA GLY A 363 4.70 -19.32 20.93
C GLY A 363 4.38 -20.76 20.47
N ALA A 364 4.65 -21.07 19.19
CA ALA A 364 4.55 -22.42 18.63
C ALA A 364 5.41 -23.46 19.36
N GLN A 365 6.66 -23.13 19.69
CA GLN A 365 7.54 -23.98 20.50
C GLN A 365 7.06 -24.03 21.96
N ALA A 366 6.55 -22.91 22.48
CA ALA A 366 6.02 -22.76 23.83
C ALA A 366 4.62 -23.39 24.05
N GLN A 367 3.99 -23.95 23.01
CA GLN A 367 2.68 -24.59 23.05
C GLN A 367 2.50 -25.60 24.19
N ASN A 368 1.31 -25.59 24.79
CA ASN A 368 0.86 -26.52 25.82
C ASN A 368 0.14 -27.74 25.23
N VAL A 369 0.11 -28.86 25.97
CA VAL A 369 -0.77 -30.00 25.61
C VAL A 369 -2.21 -29.56 25.90
N PRO A 370 -3.16 -29.68 24.96
CA PRO A 370 -4.30 -28.76 24.89
C PRO A 370 -5.31 -28.93 26.02
N ARG A 371 -5.61 -27.82 26.69
CA ARG A 371 -6.91 -27.58 27.34
C ARG A 371 -7.86 -26.78 26.43
N ASP A 372 -7.29 -25.83 25.68
CA ASP A 372 -7.94 -25.14 24.58
C ASP A 372 -7.45 -25.75 23.24
N PRO A 373 -8.34 -26.23 22.35
CA PRO A 373 -7.96 -26.74 21.02
C PRO A 373 -8.02 -25.69 19.90
N PHE A 374 -8.28 -24.41 20.20
CA PHE A 374 -8.67 -23.37 19.24
C PHE A 374 -7.75 -22.15 19.26
N GLY A 375 -7.32 -21.74 20.46
CA GLY A 375 -6.29 -20.71 20.58
C GLY A 375 -5.00 -21.10 19.82
N ASN A 376 -4.49 -20.17 19.02
CA ASN A 376 -3.29 -20.34 18.22
C ASN A 376 -2.04 -20.08 19.08
N ALA A 377 -1.33 -21.15 19.45
CA ALA A 377 -0.09 -21.02 20.20
C ALA A 377 0.97 -20.15 19.48
N SER A 378 0.98 -20.07 18.14
CA SER A 378 1.88 -19.15 17.41
C SER A 378 1.49 -17.68 17.61
N ALA A 379 0.23 -17.38 17.87
CA ALA A 379 -0.27 -16.06 18.25
C ALA A 379 -0.26 -15.81 19.76
N CYS A 380 0.24 -16.77 20.57
CA CYS A 380 0.34 -16.64 22.02
C CYS A 380 -1.01 -16.43 22.74
N ASP A 381 -2.11 -16.87 22.13
CA ASP A 381 -3.46 -16.69 22.67
C ASP A 381 -3.63 -17.28 24.09
N TYR A 382 -4.60 -16.78 24.84
CA TYR A 382 -4.81 -17.17 26.23
C TYR A 382 -4.97 -18.69 26.41
N GLY A 383 -4.30 -19.26 27.42
CA GLY A 383 -4.35 -20.70 27.73
C GLY A 383 -3.57 -21.64 26.79
N THR A 384 -3.09 -21.16 25.63
CA THR A 384 -2.38 -21.99 24.63
C THR A 384 -0.94 -22.33 25.02
N LEU A 385 -0.31 -21.47 25.82
CA LEU A 385 1.12 -21.52 26.13
C LEU A 385 1.39 -22.31 27.41
N ASN A 386 2.51 -23.04 27.44
CA ASN A 386 2.95 -23.75 28.63
C ASN A 386 3.84 -22.84 29.48
N GLN A 387 3.41 -22.51 30.70
CA GLN A 387 4.12 -21.60 31.61
C GLN A 387 5.60 -21.96 31.80
N ASN A 388 5.94 -23.26 31.93
CA ASN A 388 7.33 -23.70 32.11
C ASN A 388 8.19 -23.52 30.84
N LYS A 389 7.58 -23.39 29.66
CA LYS A 389 8.27 -23.05 28.42
C LYS A 389 8.43 -21.54 28.22
N VAL A 390 7.51 -20.72 28.76
CA VAL A 390 7.51 -19.24 28.66
C VAL A 390 8.39 -18.57 29.71
N LYS A 391 8.36 -19.07 30.95
CA LYS A 391 8.93 -18.40 32.12
C LYS A 391 10.42 -18.06 31.95
N GLY A 392 10.76 -16.79 32.16
CA GLY A 392 12.13 -16.27 32.06
C GLY A 392 12.71 -16.14 30.65
N LYS A 393 11.86 -16.20 29.60
CA LYS A 393 12.25 -16.09 28.20
C LYS A 393 11.60 -14.89 27.51
N ILE A 394 12.18 -14.44 26.41
CA ILE A 394 11.49 -13.58 25.44
C ILE A 394 10.68 -14.52 24.52
N LEU A 395 9.41 -14.20 24.31
CA LEU A 395 8.57 -14.94 23.36
C LEU A 395 8.39 -14.18 22.05
N TYR A 396 8.50 -14.89 20.94
CA TYR A 396 7.99 -14.41 19.66
C TYR A 396 6.55 -14.88 19.45
N CYS A 397 5.66 -13.93 19.13
CA CYS A 397 4.23 -14.12 18.94
C CYS A 397 3.77 -13.46 17.63
N LYS A 398 2.85 -14.09 16.90
CA LYS A 398 2.33 -13.60 15.61
C LYS A 398 0.94 -13.00 15.79
N GLY A 399 0.83 -11.67 15.86
CA GLY A 399 -0.44 -10.97 16.04
C GLY A 399 -0.33 -9.69 16.86
N LEU A 400 -1.49 -9.18 17.28
CA LEU A 400 -1.68 -7.84 17.83
C LEU A 400 -1.31 -7.70 19.32
N LEU A 401 -1.21 -6.43 19.73
CA LEU A 401 -0.51 -5.92 20.92
C LEU A 401 -0.95 -6.45 22.29
N SER A 402 -2.16 -7.02 22.44
CA SER A 402 -2.72 -7.40 23.75
C SER A 402 -2.09 -8.65 24.40
N GLN A 403 -1.11 -9.27 23.73
CA GLN A 403 -0.51 -10.55 24.12
C GLN A 403 0.53 -10.42 25.24
N ASP A 404 1.05 -9.22 25.48
CA ASP A 404 2.11 -8.93 26.47
C ASP A 404 1.69 -9.25 27.92
N SER A 405 0.43 -8.97 28.27
CA SER A 405 -0.23 -9.31 29.54
C SER A 405 -0.19 -10.82 29.83
N ILE A 406 -0.49 -11.65 28.83
CA ILE A 406 -0.47 -13.12 28.91
C ILE A 406 0.97 -13.60 29.16
N ILE A 407 1.95 -13.00 28.48
CA ILE A 407 3.37 -13.32 28.67
C ILE A 407 3.85 -12.89 30.07
N TYR A 408 3.37 -11.76 30.60
CA TYR A 408 3.65 -11.31 31.96
C TYR A 408 3.10 -12.26 33.03
N GLU A 409 1.82 -12.67 32.96
CA GLU A 409 1.21 -13.64 33.88
C GLU A 409 1.93 -14.99 33.87
N LEU A 410 2.39 -15.43 32.70
CA LEU A 410 3.17 -16.66 32.54
C LEU A 410 4.64 -16.52 33.01
N GLY A 411 5.05 -15.32 33.43
CA GLY A 411 6.38 -15.03 33.97
C GLY A 411 7.47 -14.92 32.90
N GLY A 412 7.11 -14.55 31.68
CA GLY A 412 8.05 -14.22 30.61
C GLY A 412 8.93 -13.01 30.94
N ALA A 413 10.02 -12.84 30.19
CA ALA A 413 10.98 -11.75 30.35
C ALA A 413 10.81 -10.62 29.32
N GLY A 414 10.02 -10.85 28.28
CA GLY A 414 9.72 -9.89 27.23
C GLY A 414 8.95 -10.54 26.08
N ILE A 415 8.52 -9.72 25.11
CA ILE A 415 7.74 -10.16 23.94
C ILE A 415 8.26 -9.48 22.66
N ILE A 416 8.23 -10.22 21.56
CA ILE A 416 8.39 -9.70 20.20
C ILE A 416 7.14 -10.10 19.43
N MET A 417 6.37 -9.13 18.96
CA MET A 417 5.17 -9.33 18.14
C MET A 417 5.47 -9.01 16.67
N SER A 418 4.69 -9.52 15.72
CA SER A 418 4.76 -9.09 14.32
C SER A 418 3.43 -8.58 13.79
N ASP A 419 3.50 -7.55 12.95
CA ASP A 419 2.36 -6.97 12.25
C ASP A 419 2.75 -6.46 10.85
N TYR A 420 1.73 -6.22 10.02
CA TYR A 420 1.81 -5.58 8.71
C TYR A 420 1.87 -4.04 8.83
N THR A 421 1.35 -3.49 9.92
CA THR A 421 1.32 -2.06 10.27
C THR A 421 2.34 -1.71 11.36
N LEU A 422 3.22 -0.74 11.10
CA LEU A 422 4.28 -0.26 12.02
C LEU A 422 4.39 1.28 12.00
N ASP A 423 3.27 1.96 11.74
CA ASP A 423 3.15 3.41 11.69
C ASP A 423 2.98 4.03 13.09
N THR A 424 2.37 3.31 14.02
CA THR A 424 2.14 3.72 15.41
C THR A 424 2.95 2.86 16.40
N ALA A 425 3.46 3.48 17.46
CA ALA A 425 4.23 2.83 18.51
C ALA A 425 3.48 2.86 19.84
N TYR A 426 3.33 1.70 20.49
CA TYR A 426 2.59 1.55 21.75
C TYR A 426 3.52 1.14 22.90
N PRO A 427 3.19 1.49 24.16
CA PRO A 427 3.86 0.94 25.34
C PRO A 427 3.48 -0.53 25.57
N ASN A 428 4.26 -1.23 26.40
CA ASN A 428 4.03 -2.63 26.78
C ASN A 428 4.19 -2.79 28.31
N LEU A 429 3.56 -3.80 28.90
CA LEU A 429 3.65 -4.18 30.32
C LEU A 429 4.99 -4.86 30.69
N ILE A 430 5.71 -5.36 29.68
CA ILE A 430 7.03 -6.00 29.77
C ILE A 430 7.92 -5.51 28.62
N PRO A 431 9.26 -5.74 28.65
CA PRO A 431 10.13 -5.41 27.54
C PRO A 431 9.58 -5.96 26.21
N GLY A 432 9.18 -5.07 25.30
CA GLY A 432 8.19 -5.38 24.27
C GLY A 432 8.37 -4.54 23.02
N THR A 433 8.14 -5.16 21.85
CA THR A 433 8.40 -4.52 20.55
C THR A 433 7.66 -5.21 19.40
N LEU A 434 7.23 -4.44 18.41
CA LEU A 434 6.53 -4.89 17.21
C LEU A 434 7.50 -4.86 16.01
N VAL A 435 7.79 -6.00 15.39
CA VAL A 435 8.66 -6.11 14.21
C VAL A 435 7.86 -6.33 12.93
N SER A 436 8.48 -6.12 11.77
CA SER A 436 7.76 -6.31 10.50
C SER A 436 7.53 -7.80 10.21
N THR A 437 6.52 -8.11 9.38
CA THR A 437 6.34 -9.45 8.82
C THR A 437 7.51 -9.93 7.94
N LYS A 438 8.45 -9.05 7.56
CA LYS A 438 9.73 -9.43 6.95
C LYS A 438 10.74 -9.90 8.02
N ASP A 439 10.87 -9.15 9.11
CA ASP A 439 11.75 -9.49 10.24
C ASP A 439 11.28 -10.76 10.95
N GLU A 440 9.96 -10.99 11.03
CA GLU A 440 9.33 -12.24 11.48
C GLU A 440 10.00 -13.46 10.85
N LEU A 441 10.20 -13.47 9.53
CA LEU A 441 10.74 -14.62 8.81
C LEU A 441 12.19 -14.91 9.20
N ILE A 442 12.99 -13.87 9.39
CA ILE A 442 14.40 -13.99 9.81
C ILE A 442 14.46 -14.46 11.26
N LEU A 443 13.65 -13.87 12.14
CA LEU A 443 13.53 -14.23 13.56
C LEU A 443 13.09 -15.70 13.72
N LEU A 444 12.08 -16.14 12.95
CA LEU A 444 11.62 -17.52 12.91
C LEU A 444 12.68 -18.48 12.34
N GLU A 445 13.43 -18.11 11.30
CA GLU A 445 14.54 -18.92 10.80
C GLU A 445 15.57 -19.19 11.91
N LYS A 446 15.96 -18.16 12.68
CA LYS A 446 16.93 -18.31 13.79
C LYS A 446 16.35 -19.08 14.98
N ILE A 447 15.03 -19.07 15.17
CA ILE A 447 14.30 -19.87 16.17
C ILE A 447 14.21 -21.36 15.75
N VAL A 448 14.05 -21.64 14.45
CA VAL A 448 13.85 -23.00 13.90
C VAL A 448 15.17 -23.74 13.64
N THR A 449 16.24 -23.04 13.26
CA THR A 449 17.57 -23.63 12.96
C THR A 449 18.30 -24.27 14.17
N ARG A 450 17.67 -24.31 15.35
CA ARG A 450 18.15 -25.02 16.55
C ARG A 450 17.52 -26.42 16.76
N TYR A 451 16.96 -27.05 15.73
CA TYR A 451 16.41 -28.41 15.89
C TYR A 451 17.50 -29.50 15.96
N ASN A 452 17.57 -30.22 17.07
CA ASN A 452 18.55 -31.28 17.33
C ASN A 452 18.03 -32.63 16.78
N PRO A 453 18.74 -33.34 15.88
CA PRO A 453 18.23 -34.56 15.21
C PRO A 453 18.07 -35.83 16.09
N ALA A 454 17.94 -35.69 17.42
CA ALA A 454 17.86 -36.81 18.35
C ALA A 454 16.43 -37.35 18.56
N ASP A 455 15.41 -36.49 18.44
CA ASP A 455 14.02 -36.82 18.77
C ASP A 455 13.15 -37.00 17.51
N VAL A 456 12.97 -38.27 17.12
CA VAL A 456 11.80 -38.93 16.47
C VAL A 456 12.31 -40.13 15.65
N GLY A 457 11.98 -41.34 16.09
CA GLY A 457 12.44 -42.58 15.46
C GLY A 457 11.43 -43.22 14.52
N THR A 458 11.91 -43.74 13.39
CA THR A 458 11.21 -44.62 12.41
C THR A 458 10.02 -44.02 11.65
N LYS A 459 9.77 -44.32 10.37
CA LYS A 459 10.36 -45.27 9.39
C LYS A 459 10.32 -44.61 8.00
N VAL A 460 11.42 -44.67 7.22
CA VAL A 460 11.43 -44.27 5.80
C VAL A 460 11.60 -45.50 4.92
N ILE A 461 10.79 -45.62 3.87
CA ILE A 461 10.86 -46.73 2.90
C ILE A 461 12.00 -46.43 1.90
N PRO A 462 13.03 -47.28 1.76
CA PRO A 462 14.20 -46.97 0.93
C PRO A 462 13.89 -46.87 -0.58
N LEU A 463 14.55 -45.91 -1.26
CA LEU A 463 14.33 -45.51 -2.66
C LEU A 463 14.84 -46.52 -3.73
N ASN A 464 14.98 -47.79 -3.37
CA ASN A 464 15.66 -48.81 -4.18
C ASN A 464 14.74 -49.56 -5.19
N LYS A 465 13.54 -49.04 -5.47
CA LYS A 465 12.58 -49.64 -6.43
C LYS A 465 12.36 -48.86 -7.73
N PHE A 466 13.13 -47.80 -7.99
CA PHE A 466 13.02 -46.98 -9.21
C PHE A 466 14.24 -47.03 -10.16
N LYS A 467 15.26 -47.85 -9.88
CA LYS A 467 16.41 -48.07 -10.78
C LYS A 467 16.11 -49.13 -11.85
N SER A 468 15.12 -48.87 -12.71
CA SER A 468 14.79 -49.75 -13.85
C SER A 468 14.27 -49.02 -15.10
N CYS A 469 14.43 -47.69 -15.21
CA CYS A 469 13.97 -46.90 -16.36
C CYS A 469 14.98 -45.90 -16.95
N LEU A 470 16.23 -45.87 -16.49
CA LEU A 470 17.32 -45.13 -17.16
C LEU A 470 18.58 -45.99 -17.28
N GLN A 471 18.58 -46.90 -18.25
CA GLN A 471 19.78 -47.25 -19.00
C GLN A 471 19.71 -46.53 -20.34
N ILE A 472 20.53 -45.49 -20.52
CA ILE A 472 20.98 -44.85 -21.77
C ILE A 472 21.88 -43.66 -21.32
N LEU A 473 22.86 -43.30 -22.16
CA LEU A 473 23.98 -42.38 -21.85
C LEU A 473 25.04 -42.97 -20.89
N ASN A 474 25.86 -43.88 -21.44
CA ASN A 474 27.24 -44.03 -20.98
C ASN A 474 28.00 -42.71 -21.23
N ILE A 475 28.77 -42.25 -20.25
CA ILE A 475 30.07 -41.58 -20.38
C ILE A 475 30.79 -41.80 -19.04
N ASP A 476 32.10 -42.08 -19.10
CA ASP A 476 32.91 -42.48 -17.94
C ASP A 476 34.18 -41.60 -17.87
N ALA A 477 34.58 -41.25 -16.66
CA ALA A 477 35.73 -40.38 -16.36
C ALA A 477 36.18 -40.58 -14.90
N GLU A 478 37.10 -41.53 -14.70
CA GLU A 478 37.54 -42.03 -13.40
C GLU A 478 38.34 -41.04 -12.51
N LYS A 479 38.22 -41.23 -11.17
CA LYS A 479 39.30 -41.17 -10.15
C LYS A 479 39.97 -39.79 -9.86
N THR A 480 40.66 -39.55 -8.71
CA THR A 480 41.02 -40.40 -7.56
C THR A 480 41.15 -39.61 -6.24
N LEU A 481 40.76 -40.24 -5.10
CA LEU A 481 41.33 -40.23 -3.71
C LEU A 481 41.78 -38.91 -2.98
N GLY A 482 41.71 -38.89 -1.63
CA GLY A 482 42.18 -37.75 -0.80
C GLY A 482 42.45 -37.97 0.71
N HIS A 483 41.54 -38.65 1.44
CA HIS A 483 41.75 -39.29 2.78
C HIS A 483 42.07 -38.48 4.09
N THR A 484 41.39 -38.88 5.18
CA THR A 484 41.85 -38.91 6.61
C THR A 484 41.86 -37.66 7.55
N VAL A 485 40.69 -37.31 8.10
CA VAL A 485 40.25 -37.59 9.50
C VAL A 485 41.22 -37.42 10.72
N MET A 486 40.87 -36.48 11.65
CA MET A 486 41.17 -36.43 13.12
C MET A 486 42.66 -36.30 13.58
N LYS A 487 43.09 -35.85 14.78
CA LYS A 487 42.54 -35.54 16.15
C LYS A 487 43.65 -34.79 16.98
N THR A 488 43.58 -34.19 18.18
CA THR A 488 42.58 -33.77 19.22
C THR A 488 43.24 -32.75 20.20
N SER A 489 42.48 -31.98 21.02
CA SER A 489 42.85 -31.56 22.42
C SER A 489 44.01 -30.53 22.60
N LYS A 490 44.04 -29.53 23.54
CA LYS A 490 43.13 -29.06 24.62
C LYS A 490 43.52 -27.64 25.11
N ASN A 491 42.63 -27.03 25.91
CA ASN A 491 42.89 -26.11 27.05
C ASN A 491 43.34 -24.63 26.87
N ASN A 492 42.58 -23.79 27.59
CA ASN A 492 43.00 -22.73 28.53
C ASN A 492 43.33 -21.29 28.08
N LEU A 493 42.41 -20.40 28.46
CA LEU A 493 42.62 -19.40 29.52
C LEU A 493 43.69 -18.31 29.28
N LEU A 494 43.39 -17.37 28.37
CA LEU A 494 43.89 -15.99 28.42
C LEU A 494 42.86 -15.04 27.78
N PHE A 495 43.09 -13.73 27.82
CA PHE A 495 42.22 -12.67 27.25
C PHE A 495 40.81 -12.50 27.84
N LEU A 496 40.72 -12.53 29.18
CA LEU A 496 39.59 -11.97 29.95
C LEU A 496 39.95 -10.58 30.52
N PHE A 497 40.72 -9.77 29.79
CA PHE A 497 41.40 -8.59 30.37
C PHE A 497 41.67 -7.40 29.42
N PHE A 498 41.05 -7.34 28.23
CA PHE A 498 41.33 -6.27 27.25
C PHE A 498 40.09 -5.74 26.51
N ASN A 499 38.99 -5.53 27.23
CA ASN A 499 37.79 -4.84 26.72
C ASN A 499 37.28 -3.81 27.73
N LEU A 500 38.08 -2.75 27.91
CA LEU A 500 37.67 -1.49 28.51
C LEU A 500 38.45 -0.38 27.78
N CYS A 501 37.72 0.65 27.33
CA CYS A 501 38.21 1.76 26.50
C CYS A 501 38.70 1.40 25.07
N ILE A 502 37.76 1.37 24.12
CA ILE A 502 37.67 2.38 23.04
C ILE A 502 36.21 2.40 22.52
N ILE A 503 35.68 3.58 22.21
CA ILE A 503 34.31 3.81 21.73
C ILE A 503 34.37 4.25 20.26
N ALA A 504 33.67 3.58 19.34
CA ALA A 504 33.24 4.16 18.05
C ALA A 504 32.29 3.26 17.20
N VAL A 505 31.11 3.81 16.85
CA VAL A 505 30.46 3.79 15.51
C VAL A 505 29.67 2.53 15.02
N GLN A 506 28.64 2.84 14.19
CA GLN A 506 27.70 2.01 13.40
C GLN A 506 26.56 1.26 14.16
N ILE A 507 25.25 1.54 14.03
CA ILE A 507 24.31 2.00 12.95
C ILE A 507 23.52 0.84 12.31
N ASN A 508 22.19 0.91 12.36
CA ASN A 508 21.19 0.16 11.58
C ASN A 508 20.53 1.11 10.55
N ALA A 509 19.84 0.62 9.52
CA ALA A 509 19.22 1.45 8.48
C ALA A 509 17.77 1.00 8.16
N GLU A 510 16.89 1.97 7.89
CA GLU A 510 15.50 1.71 7.45
C GLU A 510 15.43 1.14 6.02
N GLU A 511 14.37 0.37 5.75
CA GLU A 511 14.10 -0.17 4.41
C GLU A 511 13.20 0.75 3.57
N ARG A 512 13.63 0.95 2.33
CA ARG A 512 13.02 1.84 1.35
C ARG A 512 11.89 1.15 0.57
N LYS A 513 10.75 1.86 0.37
CA LYS A 513 9.52 1.35 -0.27
C LYS A 513 9.27 1.98 -1.66
N PRO A 514 8.43 1.38 -2.52
CA PRO A 514 8.01 1.93 -3.81
C PRO A 514 7.44 3.36 -3.78
N TYR A 515 8.14 4.31 -4.41
CA TYR A 515 7.57 5.63 -4.70
C TYR A 515 7.87 6.07 -6.14
N ILE A 516 6.84 6.59 -6.81
CA ILE A 516 6.97 7.35 -8.05
C ILE A 516 7.51 8.73 -7.77
N ILE A 517 8.32 9.24 -8.69
CA ILE A 517 8.57 10.67 -8.90
C ILE A 517 8.13 11.01 -10.32
N TYR A 518 7.08 11.81 -10.50
CA TYR A 518 6.68 12.28 -11.84
C TYR A 518 7.15 13.71 -12.06
N MET A 519 7.61 14.04 -13.27
CA MET A 519 8.24 15.32 -13.60
C MET A 519 7.64 16.01 -14.84
N GLY A 520 6.40 15.68 -15.21
CA GLY A 520 5.71 16.43 -16.25
C GLY A 520 6.20 16.16 -17.69
N GLY A 521 6.00 17.18 -18.53
CA GLY A 521 6.24 17.20 -19.97
C GLY A 521 7.63 16.72 -20.39
N LEU A 522 7.72 15.82 -21.40
CA LEU A 522 8.86 15.94 -22.30
C LEU A 522 8.69 17.22 -23.14
N HIS A 523 9.75 18.02 -23.18
CA HIS A 523 9.90 19.18 -24.03
C HIS A 523 10.40 18.75 -25.42
N GLU A 524 10.17 19.58 -26.44
CA GLU A 524 10.30 19.13 -27.83
C GLU A 524 11.77 19.01 -28.28
N ASP A 525 12.67 19.71 -27.59
CA ASP A 525 14.13 19.64 -27.79
C ASP A 525 14.79 18.43 -27.11
N THR A 526 14.10 17.77 -26.15
CA THR A 526 14.67 16.66 -25.36
C THR A 526 14.40 15.28 -25.98
N GLN A 527 15.30 14.82 -26.85
CA GLN A 527 15.30 13.45 -27.40
C GLN A 527 16.43 12.53 -26.88
N ASP A 528 17.43 13.05 -26.17
CA ASP A 528 18.51 12.22 -25.62
C ASP A 528 18.11 11.49 -24.33
N SER A 529 17.72 10.23 -24.48
CA SER A 529 17.41 9.29 -23.38
C SER A 529 18.52 9.17 -22.32
N LYS A 530 19.78 9.49 -22.64
CA LYS A 530 20.88 9.39 -21.69
C LYS A 530 20.85 10.53 -20.67
N PHE A 531 20.55 11.75 -21.10
CA PHE A 531 20.51 12.92 -20.23
C PHE A 531 19.40 12.83 -19.17
N LEU A 532 18.17 12.49 -19.57
CA LEU A 532 17.06 12.26 -18.65
C LEU A 532 17.40 11.18 -17.61
N MET A 533 18.14 10.14 -18.01
CA MET A 533 18.56 9.06 -17.10
C MET A 533 19.57 9.53 -16.04
N ASP A 534 20.38 10.55 -16.34
CA ASP A 534 21.30 11.23 -15.41
C ASP A 534 20.56 12.28 -14.54
N GLU A 535 19.58 13.01 -15.09
CA GLU A 535 18.72 13.96 -14.36
C GLU A 535 17.96 13.27 -13.22
N HIS A 536 17.27 12.17 -13.53
CA HIS A 536 16.66 11.28 -12.54
C HIS A 536 17.64 10.73 -11.52
N HIS A 537 18.90 10.52 -11.93
CA HIS A 537 19.91 10.06 -10.99
C HIS A 537 20.33 11.16 -10.03
N SER A 538 20.49 12.39 -10.53
CA SER A 538 20.85 13.55 -9.73
C SER A 538 19.77 13.88 -8.70
N LEU A 539 18.50 13.94 -9.12
CA LEU A 539 17.37 14.19 -8.21
C LEU A 539 17.27 13.12 -7.12
N LEU A 540 17.43 11.84 -7.49
CA LEU A 540 17.40 10.74 -6.53
C LEU A 540 18.60 10.79 -5.56
N SER A 541 19.81 11.09 -6.06
CA SER A 541 21.01 11.18 -5.24
C SER A 541 20.98 12.40 -4.29
N GLU A 542 20.35 13.51 -4.69
CA GLU A 542 20.06 14.63 -3.78
C GLU A 542 19.05 14.25 -2.70
N ALA A 543 18.03 13.46 -3.03
CA ALA A 543 16.98 13.07 -2.10
C ALA A 543 17.43 12.03 -1.07
N ILE A 544 18.25 11.07 -1.49
CA ILE A 544 18.80 9.98 -0.68
C ILE A 544 20.08 10.41 0.07
N GLY A 545 20.80 11.42 -0.44
CA GLY A 545 22.04 11.93 0.14
C GLY A 545 23.30 11.07 -0.08
N ASP A 546 23.16 9.90 -0.71
CA ASP A 546 24.24 8.96 -1.01
C ASP A 546 24.09 8.41 -2.45
N GLU A 547 25.12 8.57 -3.29
CA GLU A 547 25.07 8.19 -4.71
C GLU A 547 25.02 6.67 -4.92
N LEU A 548 25.66 5.87 -4.05
CA LEU A 548 25.72 4.41 -4.18
C LEU A 548 24.37 3.79 -3.78
N ILE A 549 23.81 4.26 -2.67
CA ILE A 549 22.46 3.91 -2.23
C ILE A 549 21.44 4.39 -3.27
N ALA A 550 21.61 5.59 -3.85
CA ALA A 550 20.73 6.06 -4.92
C ALA A 550 20.83 5.23 -6.20
N ARG A 551 22.01 4.74 -6.60
CA ARG A 551 22.11 3.78 -7.73
C ARG A 551 21.37 2.48 -7.46
N ASN A 552 21.49 1.95 -6.25
CA ASN A 552 20.83 0.69 -5.86
C ASN A 552 19.33 0.87 -5.56
N SER A 553 18.91 2.08 -5.20
CA SER A 553 17.51 2.43 -4.93
C SER A 553 16.77 2.88 -6.17
N LYS A 554 17.46 3.33 -7.24
CA LYS A 554 16.80 3.71 -8.50
C LYS A 554 16.28 2.48 -9.22
N ILE A 555 14.98 2.27 -9.04
CA ILE A 555 14.20 1.22 -9.66
C ILE A 555 14.08 1.45 -11.18
N HIS A 556 13.82 2.69 -11.63
CA HIS A 556 13.66 3.01 -13.06
C HIS A 556 13.75 4.51 -13.39
N SER A 557 13.65 4.84 -14.68
CA SER A 557 13.70 6.20 -15.24
C SER A 557 12.82 6.30 -16.50
N TYR A 558 11.70 7.00 -16.43
CA TYR A 558 10.76 7.28 -17.51
C TYR A 558 11.30 8.45 -18.35
N ARG A 559 11.62 8.19 -19.61
CA ARG A 559 12.53 9.07 -20.38
C ARG A 559 12.34 8.99 -21.88
N LYS A 560 11.22 8.46 -22.33
CA LYS A 560 10.88 8.30 -23.75
C LYS A 560 9.65 9.13 -24.14
N SER A 561 8.74 9.38 -23.20
CA SER A 561 7.40 9.96 -23.45
C SER A 561 6.94 10.97 -22.40
N PHE A 562 7.39 10.81 -21.16
CA PHE A 562 7.25 11.80 -20.08
C PHE A 562 8.51 11.84 -19.23
N ASN A 563 8.69 12.91 -18.47
CA ASN A 563 9.80 13.01 -17.53
C ASN A 563 9.36 12.44 -16.17
N GLY A 564 10.27 11.75 -15.48
CA GLY A 564 10.00 11.14 -14.18
C GLY A 564 10.77 9.84 -13.97
N PHE A 565 10.78 9.36 -12.74
CA PHE A 565 11.53 8.19 -12.35
C PHE A 565 10.94 7.55 -11.11
N VAL A 566 11.65 6.56 -10.60
CA VAL A 566 11.06 5.67 -9.63
C VAL A 566 12.13 4.99 -8.81
N ALA A 567 11.86 4.81 -7.53
CA ALA A 567 12.83 4.31 -6.58
C ALA A 567 12.20 3.62 -5.38
N LYS A 568 12.99 2.77 -4.73
CA LYS A 568 12.81 2.51 -3.30
C LYS A 568 13.17 3.82 -2.59
N LEU A 569 12.24 4.42 -1.84
CA LEU A 569 12.47 5.61 -1.01
C LEU A 569 11.98 5.42 0.43
N LEU A 570 12.64 6.09 1.36
CA LEU A 570 12.06 6.40 2.67
C LEU A 570 11.04 7.54 2.49
N PRO A 571 10.00 7.65 3.34
CA PRO A 571 8.97 8.67 3.18
C PRO A 571 9.49 10.11 3.13
N HIS A 572 10.58 10.42 3.84
CA HIS A 572 11.20 11.75 3.82
C HIS A 572 11.99 12.05 2.53
N GLU A 573 12.58 11.04 1.90
CA GLU A 573 13.27 11.16 0.61
C GLU A 573 12.23 11.41 -0.50
N ALA A 574 11.11 10.70 -0.41
CA ALA A 574 9.92 10.91 -1.23
C ALA A 574 9.32 12.33 -1.03
N GLU A 575 9.21 12.80 0.21
CA GLU A 575 8.71 14.14 0.51
C GLU A 575 9.67 15.25 0.03
N LEU A 576 11.00 15.06 0.15
CA LEU A 576 12.01 15.93 -0.44
C LEU A 576 11.86 16.04 -1.96
N LEU A 577 11.61 14.92 -2.64
CA LEU A 577 11.38 14.89 -4.08
C LEU A 577 10.09 15.60 -4.46
N SER A 578 9.01 15.47 -3.68
CA SER A 578 7.74 16.17 -3.95
C SER A 578 7.83 17.71 -3.90
N LYS A 579 8.96 18.25 -3.43
CA LYS A 579 9.23 19.70 -3.26
C LYS A 579 10.34 20.21 -4.19
N LYS A 580 10.81 19.41 -5.14
CA LYS A 580 11.83 19.79 -6.13
C LYS A 580 11.18 20.45 -7.36
N ASP A 581 11.72 21.58 -7.82
CA ASP A 581 11.31 22.17 -9.10
C ASP A 581 11.44 21.14 -10.24
N GLY A 582 10.43 21.11 -11.11
CA GLY A 582 10.30 20.09 -12.15
C GLY A 582 9.70 18.76 -11.67
N VAL A 583 9.69 18.44 -10.38
CA VAL A 583 8.87 17.34 -9.85
C VAL A 583 7.43 17.82 -9.70
N VAL A 584 6.54 17.09 -10.33
CA VAL A 584 5.11 17.36 -10.41
C VAL A 584 4.34 16.53 -9.37
N SER A 585 4.89 15.38 -8.93
CA SER A 585 4.35 14.61 -7.79
C SER A 585 5.27 13.48 -7.28
N VAL A 586 4.93 12.94 -6.10
CA VAL A 586 5.48 11.68 -5.55
C VAL A 586 4.40 10.85 -4.84
N PHE A 587 4.35 9.52 -5.02
CA PHE A 587 3.27 8.66 -4.49
C PHE A 587 3.55 7.13 -4.52
N GLN A 588 2.74 6.31 -3.82
CA GLN A 588 2.94 4.86 -3.60
C GLN A 588 1.95 3.92 -4.35
N ASN A 589 2.50 2.78 -4.82
CA ASN A 589 2.02 1.58 -5.57
C ASN A 589 0.66 0.87 -5.21
N LYS A 590 -0.27 0.58 -6.19
CA LYS A 590 -1.53 -0.27 -6.09
C LYS A 590 -2.03 -1.04 -7.38
N VAL A 591 -3.05 -1.94 -7.29
CA VAL A 591 -3.31 -3.18 -8.13
C VAL A 591 -4.81 -3.50 -8.52
N GLN A 592 -5.18 -4.04 -9.73
CA GLN A 592 -6.59 -4.46 -10.13
C GLN A 592 -6.78 -5.58 -11.24
N LYS A 593 -8.01 -6.15 -11.51
CA LYS A 593 -8.28 -7.38 -12.41
C LYS A 593 -9.45 -7.52 -13.50
N LEU A 594 -9.42 -8.52 -14.47
CA LEU A 594 -10.07 -8.59 -15.88
C LEU A 594 -10.47 -9.99 -16.65
N ARG A 595 -11.61 -10.18 -17.45
CA ARG A 595 -12.00 -11.17 -18.61
C ARG A 595 -13.14 -10.76 -19.75
N THR A 596 -13.43 -11.28 -21.03
CA THR A 596 -14.70 -11.07 -22.00
C THR A 596 -14.98 -11.81 -23.44
N THR A 597 -16.25 -12.22 -23.90
CA THR A 597 -16.67 -12.60 -25.36
C THR A 597 -17.86 -11.91 -26.08
N ARG A 598 -19.12 -12.12 -25.63
CA ARG A 598 -20.36 -12.02 -26.47
C ARG A 598 -20.75 -10.57 -26.78
N SER A 599 -20.25 -9.68 -25.93
CA SER A 599 -20.25 -8.23 -26.01
C SER A 599 -20.32 -7.65 -27.42
N TRP A 600 -19.47 -8.09 -28.35
CA TRP A 600 -19.38 -7.49 -29.67
C TRP A 600 -20.64 -7.67 -30.53
N ASP A 601 -21.33 -8.81 -30.49
CA ASP A 601 -22.61 -8.97 -31.19
C ASP A 601 -23.71 -8.11 -30.53
N PHE A 602 -23.73 -8.08 -29.20
CA PHE A 602 -24.66 -7.27 -28.40
C PHE A 602 -24.48 -5.76 -28.62
N LEU A 603 -23.24 -5.31 -28.85
CA LEU A 603 -22.90 -3.93 -29.23
C LEU A 603 -23.27 -3.58 -30.68
N GLY A 604 -23.75 -4.53 -31.48
CA GLY A 604 -24.02 -4.33 -32.91
C GLY A 604 -22.78 -4.35 -33.80
N MET A 605 -21.67 -4.95 -33.34
CA MET A 605 -20.46 -5.22 -34.12
C MET A 605 -20.35 -6.72 -34.46
N PRO A 606 -21.13 -7.22 -35.44
CA PRO A 606 -21.02 -8.59 -35.92
C PRO A 606 -19.66 -8.82 -36.59
N VAL A 607 -19.30 -10.09 -36.79
CA VAL A 607 -18.05 -10.49 -37.47
C VAL A 607 -17.93 -9.89 -38.88
N THR A 608 -19.06 -9.57 -39.52
CA THR A 608 -19.17 -8.98 -40.86
C THR A 608 -19.14 -7.44 -40.90
N VAL A 609 -18.85 -6.75 -39.79
CA VAL A 609 -18.74 -5.28 -39.76
C VAL A 609 -17.67 -4.79 -40.74
N ASN A 610 -17.93 -3.66 -41.42
CA ASN A 610 -17.00 -3.05 -42.37
C ASN A 610 -15.68 -2.67 -41.68
N ARG A 611 -14.53 -2.97 -42.30
CA ARG A 611 -13.19 -2.72 -41.73
C ARG A 611 -12.24 -2.10 -42.75
N LYS A 612 -11.37 -1.24 -42.25
CA LYS A 612 -10.31 -0.55 -43.01
C LYS A 612 -9.04 -1.40 -43.05
N LYS A 613 -8.23 -1.28 -44.10
CA LYS A 613 -6.91 -1.95 -44.17
C LYS A 613 -5.97 -1.39 -43.09
N GLU A 614 -6.15 -0.10 -42.85
CA GLU A 614 -5.56 0.75 -41.83
C GLU A 614 -5.77 0.20 -40.40
N GLU A 615 -6.79 -0.65 -40.16
CA GLU A 615 -6.93 -1.41 -38.89
C GLU A 615 -5.70 -2.29 -38.64
N SER A 616 -5.10 -2.88 -39.67
CA SER A 616 -3.90 -3.73 -39.54
C SER A 616 -2.61 -2.96 -39.26
N ASP A 617 -2.64 -1.63 -39.32
CA ASP A 617 -1.56 -0.73 -38.87
C ASP A 617 -1.87 -0.04 -37.54
N MET A 618 -3.04 -0.30 -36.93
CA MET A 618 -3.33 0.11 -35.56
C MET A 618 -2.58 -0.77 -34.56
N ILE A 619 -1.99 -0.16 -33.55
CA ILE A 619 -1.22 -0.81 -32.47
C ILE A 619 -1.90 -0.49 -31.15
N VAL A 620 -2.54 -1.50 -30.55
CA VAL A 620 -3.23 -1.38 -29.25
C VAL A 620 -2.28 -1.85 -28.15
N ALA A 621 -2.01 -0.98 -27.18
CA ALA A 621 -1.16 -1.26 -26.04
C ALA A 621 -1.98 -1.78 -24.86
N LEU A 622 -1.47 -2.83 -24.19
CA LEU A 622 -2.05 -3.41 -22.98
C LEU A 622 -1.05 -3.22 -21.83
N ILE A 623 -1.47 -2.50 -20.79
CA ILE A 623 -0.70 -2.29 -19.55
C ILE A 623 -1.35 -3.15 -18.47
N ASP A 624 -0.74 -4.30 -18.17
CA ASP A 624 -1.48 -5.48 -17.66
C ASP A 624 -0.57 -6.54 -16.97
N THR A 625 -1.01 -7.79 -16.78
CA THR A 625 -0.21 -8.93 -16.25
C THR A 625 0.67 -9.64 -17.30
N GLY A 626 0.68 -9.16 -18.55
CA GLY A 626 1.45 -9.75 -19.66
C GLY A 626 0.58 -10.47 -20.69
N ILE A 627 1.14 -11.47 -21.37
CA ILE A 627 0.46 -12.19 -22.47
C ILE A 627 0.84 -13.68 -22.53
N TYR A 628 -0.12 -14.53 -22.90
CA TYR A 628 0.10 -15.92 -23.32
C TYR A 628 0.01 -16.03 -24.86
N VAL A 629 1.11 -15.70 -25.55
CA VAL A 629 1.19 -15.57 -27.03
C VAL A 629 0.76 -16.84 -27.78
N GLN A 630 0.93 -18.01 -27.15
CA GLN A 630 0.59 -19.32 -27.71
C GLN A 630 -0.93 -19.55 -27.81
N SER A 631 -1.77 -18.64 -27.29
CA SER A 631 -3.22 -18.68 -27.49
C SER A 631 -3.60 -18.58 -28.99
N PRO A 632 -4.61 -19.34 -29.46
CA PRO A 632 -5.17 -19.16 -30.79
C PRO A 632 -5.56 -17.72 -31.11
N SER A 633 -5.97 -16.94 -30.11
CA SER A 633 -6.39 -15.53 -30.25
C SER A 633 -5.26 -14.59 -30.70
N PHE A 634 -4.00 -15.03 -30.59
CA PHE A 634 -2.79 -14.24 -30.89
C PHE A 634 -1.91 -14.86 -31.99
N ASN A 635 -2.43 -15.84 -32.73
CA ASN A 635 -1.74 -16.33 -33.92
C ASN A 635 -1.57 -15.22 -34.97
N ASP A 636 -0.51 -15.27 -35.76
CA ASP A 636 -0.19 -14.23 -36.76
C ASP A 636 -0.34 -14.73 -38.21
N LYS A 637 -1.11 -15.80 -38.42
CA LYS A 637 -1.34 -16.35 -39.76
C LYS A 637 -2.10 -15.34 -40.62
N GLY A 638 -1.43 -14.84 -41.67
CA GLY A 638 -1.98 -13.85 -42.60
C GLY A 638 -1.61 -12.39 -42.27
N TYR A 639 -0.82 -12.15 -41.23
CA TYR A 639 -0.29 -10.82 -40.93
C TYR A 639 0.96 -10.52 -41.75
N GLY A 640 1.06 -9.30 -42.27
CA GLY A 640 2.32 -8.75 -42.78
C GLY A 640 3.29 -8.38 -41.63
N PRO A 641 4.49 -7.87 -41.92
CA PRO A 641 5.43 -7.40 -40.90
C PRO A 641 4.81 -6.31 -39.99
N PRO A 642 5.42 -5.99 -38.84
CA PRO A 642 4.99 -4.88 -37.98
C PRO A 642 4.99 -3.54 -38.74
N PRO A 643 4.07 -2.60 -38.43
CA PRO A 643 3.99 -1.32 -39.13
C PRO A 643 5.27 -0.50 -38.97
N ALA A 644 5.72 0.21 -40.02
CA ALA A 644 7.01 0.91 -40.04
C ALA A 644 7.17 2.03 -38.97
N LYS A 645 6.08 2.48 -38.35
CA LYS A 645 6.08 3.43 -37.21
C LYS A 645 6.50 2.78 -35.88
N TRP A 646 6.46 1.46 -35.77
CA TRP A 646 6.69 0.69 -34.55
C TRP A 646 8.18 0.67 -34.17
N LYS A 647 8.48 1.05 -32.94
CA LYS A 647 9.84 1.14 -32.37
C LYS A 647 10.05 0.25 -31.13
N GLY A 648 8.98 -0.35 -30.62
CA GLY A 648 9.00 -1.15 -29.40
C GLY A 648 9.69 -2.50 -29.54
N LYS A 649 9.95 -3.12 -28.38
CA LYS A 649 10.86 -4.28 -28.26
C LYS A 649 10.13 -5.56 -27.90
N CYS A 650 10.80 -6.68 -28.17
CA CYS A 650 10.40 -8.00 -27.75
C CYS A 650 11.41 -8.58 -26.75
N VAL A 651 11.04 -8.66 -25.47
CA VAL A 651 11.90 -9.17 -24.40
C VAL A 651 11.65 -10.68 -24.25
N LYS A 652 12.59 -11.49 -24.72
CA LYS A 652 12.59 -12.95 -24.53
C LYS A 652 13.14 -13.27 -23.14
N ALA A 653 12.33 -13.91 -22.31
CA ALA A 653 12.70 -14.31 -20.95
C ALA A 653 11.75 -15.41 -20.44
N GLY A 654 12.27 -16.40 -19.73
CA GLY A 654 11.46 -17.45 -19.09
C GLY A 654 10.53 -18.18 -20.06
N ASN A 655 9.29 -18.41 -19.64
CA ASN A 655 8.22 -18.99 -20.45
C ASN A 655 7.78 -18.12 -21.66
N PHE A 656 8.30 -16.90 -21.81
CA PHE A 656 8.07 -16.05 -23.00
C PHE A 656 9.18 -16.24 -24.04
N THR A 657 8.91 -17.06 -25.06
CA THR A 657 9.89 -17.41 -26.11
C THR A 657 10.03 -16.39 -27.24
N GLY A 658 9.02 -15.54 -27.46
CA GLY A 658 9.08 -14.47 -28.45
C GLY A 658 7.73 -13.91 -28.91
N CYS A 659 7.84 -12.83 -29.68
CA CYS A 659 6.77 -12.09 -30.35
C CYS A 659 6.53 -12.64 -31.75
N ASN A 660 5.40 -12.26 -32.36
CA ASN A 660 5.03 -12.64 -33.72
C ASN A 660 4.41 -11.43 -34.46
N ASN A 661 3.87 -11.58 -35.66
CA ASN A 661 3.31 -10.43 -36.39
C ASN A 661 1.96 -9.92 -35.86
N LYS A 662 1.37 -10.58 -34.85
CA LYS A 662 0.14 -10.16 -34.15
C LYS A 662 0.47 -9.45 -32.84
N VAL A 663 1.20 -10.12 -31.94
CA VAL A 663 1.80 -9.54 -30.74
C VAL A 663 3.20 -9.08 -31.12
N ILE A 664 3.32 -7.85 -31.59
CA ILE A 664 4.56 -7.28 -32.16
C ILE A 664 5.52 -6.73 -31.10
N GLY A 665 5.01 -6.50 -29.89
CA GLY A 665 5.75 -5.98 -28.75
C GLY A 665 5.41 -6.73 -27.48
N ALA A 666 6.43 -7.04 -26.68
CA ALA A 666 6.26 -7.61 -25.35
C ALA A 666 7.42 -7.18 -24.45
N GLN A 667 7.11 -6.37 -23.45
CA GLN A 667 8.02 -5.89 -22.42
C GLN A 667 7.40 -6.19 -21.05
N TYR A 668 8.25 -6.27 -20.04
CA TYR A 668 7.82 -6.38 -18.65
C TYR A 668 8.62 -5.39 -17.80
N PHE A 669 7.99 -4.98 -16.73
CA PHE A 669 8.53 -4.09 -15.72
C PHE A 669 8.18 -4.77 -14.39
N GLN A 670 9.20 -5.34 -13.75
CA GLN A 670 9.19 -5.66 -12.32
C GLN A 670 10.42 -5.00 -11.74
N LEU A 671 10.31 -3.70 -11.63
CA LEU A 671 11.46 -2.85 -11.36
C LEU A 671 11.81 -2.92 -9.87
N GLU A 672 10.83 -3.20 -9.00
CA GLU A 672 11.06 -3.62 -7.62
C GLU A 672 11.47 -5.10 -7.52
N ASP A 673 12.31 -5.43 -6.53
CA ASP A 673 12.49 -6.80 -6.05
C ASP A 673 11.28 -7.25 -5.23
N GLY A 674 10.29 -7.86 -5.90
CA GLY A 674 9.19 -8.56 -5.24
C GLY A 674 9.52 -10.03 -4.89
N PRO A 675 8.51 -10.83 -4.52
CA PRO A 675 8.62 -12.29 -4.39
C PRO A 675 9.20 -12.97 -5.66
N PRO A 676 9.76 -14.19 -5.55
CA PRO A 676 10.39 -14.89 -6.65
C PRO A 676 9.39 -15.40 -7.71
N GLU A 677 8.97 -14.50 -8.60
CA GLU A 677 8.23 -14.77 -9.84
C GLU A 677 9.16 -14.74 -11.07
N GLU A 678 8.80 -15.43 -12.16
CA GLU A 678 9.63 -15.46 -13.37
C GLU A 678 9.56 -14.14 -14.16
N LYS A 679 10.57 -13.27 -13.99
CA LYS A 679 10.73 -11.97 -14.67
C LYS A 679 10.69 -12.09 -16.20
N SER A 680 9.49 -11.98 -16.77
CA SER A 680 9.16 -12.19 -18.19
C SER A 680 7.85 -11.49 -18.57
N PRO A 681 7.56 -11.24 -19.87
CA PRO A 681 6.24 -10.79 -20.30
C PRO A 681 5.14 -11.87 -20.25
N ALA A 682 5.44 -13.06 -19.72
CA ALA A 682 4.49 -14.15 -19.62
C ALA A 682 3.42 -13.86 -18.55
N ASP A 683 2.17 -14.16 -18.94
CA ASP A 683 0.99 -13.99 -18.09
C ASP A 683 0.77 -15.23 -17.22
N PHE A 684 1.17 -15.17 -15.96
CA PHE A 684 0.90 -16.21 -14.96
C PHE A 684 -0.48 -16.09 -14.31
N ASP A 685 -1.22 -15.02 -14.61
CA ASP A 685 -2.52 -14.69 -14.03
C ASP A 685 -3.69 -15.02 -15.00
N GLY A 686 -3.40 -15.09 -16.30
CA GLY A 686 -4.37 -15.34 -17.38
C GLY A 686 -5.15 -14.12 -17.84
N HIS A 687 -4.79 -13.00 -17.27
CA HIS A 687 -5.55 -11.79 -17.12
C HIS A 687 -5.31 -10.80 -18.27
N GLY A 688 -4.04 -10.45 -18.54
CA GLY A 688 -3.65 -9.66 -19.71
C GLY A 688 -3.84 -10.40 -21.03
N SER A 689 -3.78 -11.74 -21.02
CA SER A 689 -4.23 -12.58 -22.14
C SER A 689 -5.71 -12.36 -22.47
N HIS A 690 -6.50 -11.95 -21.49
CA HIS A 690 -7.94 -11.80 -21.65
C HIS A 690 -8.32 -10.45 -22.20
N THR A 691 -7.62 -9.39 -21.80
CA THR A 691 -7.85 -8.03 -22.29
C THR A 691 -7.22 -7.78 -23.65
N ALA A 692 -6.03 -8.33 -23.91
CA ALA A 692 -5.46 -8.37 -25.25
C ALA A 692 -6.41 -9.05 -26.25
N SER A 693 -7.05 -10.16 -25.85
CA SER A 693 -8.03 -10.85 -26.71
C SER A 693 -9.38 -10.14 -26.76
N THR A 694 -9.80 -9.46 -25.70
CA THR A 694 -11.02 -8.61 -25.70
C THR A 694 -10.88 -7.39 -26.62
N ALA A 695 -9.72 -6.71 -26.60
CA ALA A 695 -9.50 -5.52 -27.42
C ALA A 695 -9.23 -5.86 -28.89
N ALA A 696 -8.32 -6.81 -29.14
CA ALA A 696 -7.81 -7.11 -30.48
C ALA A 696 -7.58 -8.60 -30.76
N GLY A 697 -8.24 -9.52 -30.05
CA GLY A 697 -8.12 -10.96 -30.34
C GLY A 697 -8.61 -11.35 -31.73
N ASN A 698 -7.94 -12.30 -32.37
CA ASN A 698 -8.40 -12.90 -33.63
C ASN A 698 -9.78 -13.57 -33.47
N THR A 699 -10.48 -13.74 -34.60
CA THR A 699 -11.75 -14.49 -34.66
C THR A 699 -11.52 -15.99 -34.47
N ILE A 700 -11.98 -16.55 -33.34
CA ILE A 700 -11.91 -17.97 -32.99
C ILE A 700 -13.32 -18.54 -32.84
N HIS A 701 -13.71 -19.43 -33.76
CA HIS A 701 -14.97 -20.17 -33.70
C HIS A 701 -14.90 -21.36 -32.72
N GLY A 702 -16.04 -21.74 -32.12
CA GLY A 702 -16.11 -22.82 -31.12
C GLY A 702 -15.47 -22.47 -29.77
N ALA A 703 -15.21 -21.19 -29.49
CA ALA A 703 -14.62 -20.74 -28.25
C ALA A 703 -15.63 -20.92 -27.09
N ASN A 704 -15.25 -21.66 -26.05
CA ASN A 704 -16.10 -22.07 -24.94
C ASN A 704 -15.28 -22.35 -23.67
N LEU A 705 -15.95 -22.47 -22.52
CA LEU A 705 -15.39 -22.96 -21.26
C LEU A 705 -16.13 -24.25 -20.85
N TYR A 706 -15.57 -25.42 -21.15
CA TYR A 706 -16.22 -26.73 -20.94
C TYR A 706 -17.62 -26.84 -21.61
N GLY A 707 -17.83 -26.15 -22.74
CA GLY A 707 -19.12 -26.01 -23.44
C GLY A 707 -20.00 -24.86 -22.95
N ILE A 708 -19.67 -24.22 -21.82
CA ILE A 708 -20.35 -23.00 -21.37
C ILE A 708 -19.99 -21.86 -22.32
N ALA A 709 -20.97 -21.01 -22.64
CA ALA A 709 -20.81 -19.78 -23.41
C ALA A 709 -20.28 -19.94 -24.85
N GLU A 710 -20.46 -21.13 -25.46
CA GLU A 710 -19.93 -21.47 -26.78
C GLU A 710 -20.34 -20.48 -27.88
N GLY A 711 -19.37 -20.07 -28.71
CA GLY A 711 -19.62 -19.17 -29.83
C GLY A 711 -18.35 -18.76 -30.57
N THR A 712 -18.32 -17.53 -31.08
CA THR A 712 -17.14 -16.96 -31.76
C THR A 712 -16.52 -15.84 -30.92
N ALA A 713 -15.36 -16.12 -30.34
CA ALA A 713 -14.52 -15.13 -29.67
C ALA A 713 -13.80 -14.25 -30.69
N ARG A 714 -13.66 -12.95 -30.41
CA ARG A 714 -12.87 -11.98 -31.15
C ARG A 714 -12.73 -10.69 -30.34
N GLY A 715 -11.78 -9.85 -30.69
CA GLY A 715 -11.71 -8.47 -30.21
C GLY A 715 -12.51 -7.48 -31.06
N GLY A 716 -12.51 -6.21 -30.65
CA GLY A 716 -13.15 -5.11 -31.40
C GLY A 716 -12.44 -4.81 -32.71
N VAL A 717 -11.11 -4.91 -32.71
CA VAL A 717 -10.23 -4.80 -33.89
C VAL A 717 -9.40 -6.08 -34.09
N PRO A 718 -10.00 -7.17 -34.62
CA PRO A 718 -9.31 -8.45 -34.80
C PRO A 718 -8.06 -8.38 -35.68
N SER A 719 -7.91 -7.37 -36.56
CA SER A 719 -6.74 -7.20 -37.42
C SER A 719 -5.65 -6.31 -36.84
N ALA A 720 -5.91 -5.57 -35.74
CA ALA A 720 -4.91 -4.68 -35.12
C ALA A 720 -3.76 -5.45 -34.46
N ARG A 721 -2.62 -4.78 -34.31
CA ARG A 721 -1.43 -5.30 -33.61
C ARG A 721 -1.55 -5.10 -32.11
N LEU A 722 -0.91 -5.98 -31.35
CA LEU A 722 -0.84 -5.93 -29.90
C LEU A 722 0.58 -5.60 -29.43
N ALA A 723 0.68 -4.65 -28.50
CA ALA A 723 1.90 -4.31 -27.79
C ALA A 723 1.66 -4.49 -26.29
N ILE A 724 2.42 -5.40 -25.66
CA ILE A 724 2.16 -5.86 -24.29
C ILE A 724 3.21 -5.30 -23.34
N TYR A 725 2.75 -4.74 -22.23
CA TYR A 725 3.56 -4.17 -21.17
C TYR A 725 3.12 -4.79 -19.84
N LYS A 726 3.79 -5.86 -19.40
CA LYS A 726 3.53 -6.47 -18.09
C LYS A 726 4.01 -5.53 -16.98
N VAL A 727 3.10 -5.14 -16.12
CA VAL A 727 3.35 -4.32 -14.91
C VAL A 727 2.77 -4.97 -13.66
N CYS A 728 1.86 -5.92 -13.83
CA CYS A 728 1.18 -6.63 -12.76
C CYS A 728 1.77 -8.02 -12.53
N TRP A 729 2.00 -8.31 -11.24
CA TRP A 729 2.64 -9.50 -10.68
C TRP A 729 1.74 -10.08 -9.58
N THR A 730 2.11 -11.23 -9.03
CA THR A 730 1.42 -11.92 -7.92
C THR A 730 1.14 -11.03 -6.69
N TRP A 731 2.04 -10.10 -6.40
CA TRP A 731 1.95 -9.12 -5.31
C TRP A 731 1.36 -7.77 -5.77
N GLY A 732 1.34 -7.50 -7.08
CA GLY A 732 0.66 -6.33 -7.60
C GLY A 732 1.13 -5.76 -8.94
N CYS A 733 0.31 -4.84 -9.45
CA CYS A 733 0.70 -3.86 -10.45
C CYS A 733 1.50 -2.78 -9.75
N SER A 734 2.79 -2.60 -10.07
CA SER A 734 3.44 -1.43 -9.47
C SER A 734 2.98 -0.17 -10.19
N ASP A 735 2.56 0.87 -9.47
CA ASP A 735 2.51 2.24 -10.01
C ASP A 735 3.79 2.51 -10.81
N MET A 736 4.92 2.09 -10.24
CA MET A 736 6.25 2.23 -10.79
C MET A 736 6.46 1.53 -12.13
N ASP A 737 5.84 0.37 -12.29
CA ASP A 737 5.87 -0.43 -13.50
C ASP A 737 4.84 0.11 -14.52
N ILE A 738 3.67 0.60 -14.06
CA ILE A 738 2.64 1.29 -14.85
C ILE A 738 3.22 2.48 -15.60
N LEU A 739 3.97 3.36 -14.92
CA LEU A 739 4.63 4.47 -15.61
C LEU A 739 5.74 3.99 -16.57
N ALA A 740 6.50 2.94 -16.26
CA ALA A 740 7.49 2.40 -17.19
C ALA A 740 6.87 1.84 -18.48
N ALA A 741 5.67 1.27 -18.34
CA ALA A 741 4.84 0.81 -19.44
C ALA A 741 4.26 1.97 -20.26
N TYR A 742 3.69 3.01 -19.66
CA TYR A 742 3.23 4.20 -20.39
C TYR A 742 4.39 4.89 -21.13
N ASP A 743 5.53 5.06 -20.47
CA ASP A 743 6.71 5.70 -21.04
C ASP A 743 7.20 4.92 -22.26
N SER A 744 7.20 3.59 -22.15
CA SER A 744 7.53 2.73 -23.27
C SER A 744 6.49 2.75 -24.38
N ALA A 745 5.21 2.54 -24.06
CA ALA A 745 4.14 2.43 -25.05
C ALA A 745 4.05 3.66 -25.97
N ILE A 746 4.03 4.86 -25.41
CA ILE A 746 3.87 6.11 -26.18
C ILE A 746 5.03 6.31 -27.18
N ALA A 747 6.27 6.05 -26.78
CA ALA A 747 7.45 6.21 -27.64
C ALA A 747 7.73 5.03 -28.56
N ASP A 748 7.30 3.83 -28.17
CA ASP A 748 7.33 2.63 -29.00
C ASP A 748 6.36 2.78 -30.20
N GLY A 749 5.42 3.73 -30.15
CA GLY A 749 4.60 4.19 -31.29
C GLY A 749 3.18 3.62 -31.34
N VAL A 750 2.55 3.41 -30.19
CA VAL A 750 1.18 2.84 -30.09
C VAL A 750 0.09 3.86 -30.45
N ASP A 751 -1.09 3.40 -30.86
CA ASP A 751 -2.20 4.30 -31.27
C ASP A 751 -3.24 4.53 -30.17
N ILE A 752 -3.46 3.52 -29.33
CA ILE A 752 -4.45 3.46 -28.24
C ILE A 752 -3.82 2.68 -27.07
N ILE A 753 -4.03 3.14 -25.83
CA ILE A 753 -3.66 2.43 -24.61
C ILE A 753 -4.92 1.94 -23.91
N SER A 754 -4.95 0.64 -23.60
CA SER A 754 -5.93 0.00 -22.72
C SER A 754 -5.24 -0.29 -21.39
N SER A 755 -5.44 0.60 -20.41
CA SER A 755 -4.87 0.45 -19.06
C SER A 755 -6.01 0.16 -18.11
N SER A 756 -6.33 -1.13 -18.01
CA SER A 756 -7.53 -1.61 -17.32
C SER A 756 -7.27 -1.85 -15.82
N LEU A 757 -6.41 -0.99 -15.26
CA LEU A 757 -5.94 -0.98 -13.89
C LEU A 757 -6.61 0.20 -13.16
N GLY A 758 -6.40 0.31 -11.85
CA GLY A 758 -7.01 1.38 -11.07
C GLY A 758 -6.47 1.44 -9.64
N GLY A 759 -6.89 2.48 -8.95
CA GLY A 759 -6.69 2.70 -7.53
C GLY A 759 -7.52 3.89 -7.07
N TYR A 760 -7.62 4.06 -5.75
CA TYR A 760 -8.32 5.20 -5.14
C TYR A 760 -7.88 6.54 -5.76
N PRO A 761 -8.81 7.41 -6.20
CA PRO A 761 -8.50 8.72 -6.78
C PRO A 761 -7.50 9.53 -5.97
N ARG A 762 -6.36 9.84 -6.59
CA ARG A 762 -5.39 10.82 -6.10
C ARG A 762 -5.56 12.13 -6.87
N ASP A 763 -4.82 13.17 -6.45
CA ASP A 763 -4.63 14.33 -7.30
C ASP A 763 -4.11 13.90 -8.68
N PHE A 764 -4.53 14.58 -9.76
CA PHE A 764 -4.21 14.16 -11.14
C PHE A 764 -2.70 14.12 -11.40
N PHE A 765 -1.92 14.92 -10.68
CA PHE A 765 -0.47 14.87 -10.75
C PHE A 765 0.08 13.71 -9.92
N GLN A 766 -0.55 13.33 -8.81
CA GLN A 766 -0.18 12.20 -7.94
C GLN A 766 -0.76 10.82 -8.37
N ASP A 767 -1.25 10.68 -9.60
CA ASP A 767 -1.85 9.43 -10.10
C ASP A 767 -1.14 8.91 -11.37
N PRO A 768 -0.59 7.69 -11.39
CA PRO A 768 0.24 7.20 -12.49
C PRO A 768 -0.56 6.97 -13.77
N ILE A 769 -1.84 6.66 -13.65
CA ILE A 769 -2.71 6.40 -14.81
C ILE A 769 -3.12 7.75 -15.40
N ALA A 770 -3.45 8.74 -14.56
CA ALA A 770 -3.66 10.13 -14.99
C ALA A 770 -2.41 10.71 -15.68
N ILE A 771 -1.24 10.56 -15.07
CA ILE A 771 0.07 10.97 -15.63
C ILE A 771 0.31 10.35 -17.01
N GLY A 772 0.28 9.02 -17.09
CA GLY A 772 0.56 8.29 -18.32
C GLY A 772 -0.43 8.66 -19.43
N ALA A 773 -1.71 8.80 -19.07
CA ALA A 773 -2.76 9.22 -19.99
C ALA A 773 -2.65 10.69 -20.44
N PHE A 774 -2.16 11.61 -19.60
CA PHE A 774 -1.95 13.00 -19.99
C PHE A 774 -0.90 13.10 -21.11
N HIS A 775 0.16 12.30 -21.01
CA HIS A 775 1.21 12.25 -22.01
C HIS A 775 0.84 11.47 -23.26
N ALA A 776 0.07 10.38 -23.10
CA ALA A 776 -0.57 9.71 -24.22
C ALA A 776 -1.41 10.74 -25.02
N MET A 777 -2.26 11.51 -24.32
CA MET A 777 -3.07 12.56 -24.94
C MET A 777 -2.22 13.62 -25.66
N LYS A 778 -1.15 14.14 -25.01
CA LYS A 778 -0.23 15.12 -25.63
C LYS A 778 0.43 14.60 -26.92
N LYS A 779 0.54 13.27 -27.09
CA LYS A 779 1.07 12.61 -28.31
C LYS A 779 0.00 11.97 -29.20
N GLY A 780 -1.28 12.29 -29.02
CA GLY A 780 -2.38 11.83 -29.90
C GLY A 780 -2.87 10.39 -29.63
N ILE A 781 -2.54 9.84 -28.47
CA ILE A 781 -2.85 8.47 -28.06
C ILE A 781 -3.95 8.51 -26.99
N LEU A 782 -5.08 7.84 -27.24
CA LEU A 782 -6.17 7.76 -26.26
C LEU A 782 -5.89 6.67 -25.24
N THR A 783 -6.11 6.98 -23.96
CA THR A 783 -6.13 6.00 -22.88
C THR A 783 -7.56 5.69 -22.46
N SER A 784 -7.92 4.41 -22.52
CA SER A 784 -9.13 3.82 -21.92
C SER A 784 -8.77 3.17 -20.58
N CYS A 785 -9.60 3.36 -19.55
CA CYS A 785 -9.39 2.83 -18.21
C CYS A 785 -10.66 2.27 -17.56
N ALA A 786 -10.47 1.37 -16.60
CA ALA A 786 -11.51 0.86 -15.72
C ALA A 786 -12.11 1.99 -14.83
N ALA A 787 -13.39 1.89 -14.47
CA ALA A 787 -14.01 2.81 -13.51
C ALA A 787 -13.81 2.44 -12.01
N GLY A 788 -13.30 1.26 -11.70
CA GLY A 788 -13.25 0.69 -10.34
C GLY A 788 -14.37 -0.31 -10.08
N ASN A 789 -14.14 -1.24 -9.14
CA ASN A 789 -15.04 -2.37 -8.85
C ASN A 789 -15.69 -2.31 -7.46
N ASP A 790 -15.76 -1.11 -6.86
CA ASP A 790 -16.20 -0.87 -5.48
C ASP A 790 -17.63 -0.28 -5.39
N GLY A 791 -18.41 -0.42 -6.46
CA GLY A 791 -19.84 -0.10 -6.48
C GLY A 791 -20.68 -1.04 -5.60
N PRO A 792 -21.97 -0.72 -5.35
CA PRO A 792 -22.78 0.26 -6.09
C PRO A 792 -22.83 1.66 -5.46
N LEU A 793 -22.08 1.92 -4.38
CA LEU A 793 -22.09 3.20 -3.65
C LEU A 793 -21.57 4.36 -4.52
N LEU A 794 -22.04 5.57 -4.23
CA LEU A 794 -21.59 6.81 -4.89
C LEU A 794 -20.13 7.15 -4.52
N ALA A 795 -19.48 7.94 -5.39
CA ALA A 795 -18.10 8.41 -5.21
C ALA A 795 -17.02 7.31 -5.06
N THR A 796 -17.26 6.16 -5.69
CA THR A 796 -16.37 4.98 -5.75
C THR A 796 -15.55 4.92 -7.04
N VAL A 797 -15.72 5.88 -7.95
CA VAL A 797 -15.09 5.87 -9.29
C VAL A 797 -13.59 6.21 -9.25
N GLU A 798 -12.78 5.30 -9.77
CA GLU A 798 -11.33 5.43 -9.99
C GLU A 798 -11.03 6.16 -11.32
N ASN A 799 -9.74 6.37 -11.63
CA ASN A 799 -9.27 6.84 -12.95
C ASN A 799 -9.97 8.12 -13.45
N VAL A 800 -10.15 9.09 -12.54
CA VAL A 800 -11.09 10.22 -12.70
C VAL A 800 -10.60 11.37 -13.58
N ALA A 801 -9.38 11.28 -14.13
CA ALA A 801 -8.78 12.37 -14.91
C ALA A 801 -9.59 12.73 -16.17
N PRO A 802 -9.75 14.03 -16.53
CA PRO A 802 -10.62 14.44 -17.64
C PRO A 802 -10.22 13.86 -19.00
N TRP A 803 -8.92 13.67 -19.22
CA TRP A 803 -8.31 13.15 -20.45
C TRP A 803 -8.33 11.61 -20.56
N ILE A 804 -8.58 10.89 -19.46
CA ILE A 804 -8.87 9.45 -19.49
C ILE A 804 -10.29 9.23 -19.99
N LEU A 805 -10.52 8.16 -20.76
CA LEU A 805 -11.83 7.61 -21.05
C LEU A 805 -12.14 6.48 -20.04
N THR A 806 -12.91 6.82 -18.99
CA THR A 806 -13.18 5.97 -17.82
C THR A 806 -14.47 5.18 -18.01
N VAL A 807 -14.42 3.85 -17.84
CA VAL A 807 -15.48 2.96 -18.34
C VAL A 807 -16.12 2.09 -17.25
N ALA A 808 -17.44 2.17 -17.11
CA ALA A 808 -18.27 1.32 -16.24
C ALA A 808 -18.65 -0.04 -16.88
N ALA A 809 -18.82 -1.07 -16.05
CA ALA A 809 -19.31 -2.37 -16.50
C ALA A 809 -20.83 -2.41 -16.61
N SER A 810 -21.32 -2.83 -17.77
CA SER A 810 -22.71 -3.19 -17.98
C SER A 810 -22.89 -4.67 -18.32
N SER A 811 -24.09 -5.18 -18.06
CA SER A 811 -24.51 -6.49 -18.51
C SER A 811 -24.69 -6.57 -20.02
N ILE A 812 -24.61 -7.80 -20.53
CA ILE A 812 -25.01 -8.17 -21.88
C ILE A 812 -26.30 -9.01 -21.81
N ASP A 813 -26.89 -9.28 -22.96
CA ASP A 813 -28.11 -10.11 -23.09
C ASP A 813 -27.98 -11.57 -22.63
N ARG A 814 -26.78 -12.00 -22.22
CA ARG A 814 -26.42 -13.36 -21.80
C ARG A 814 -26.07 -13.43 -20.32
N ARG A 815 -26.64 -14.41 -19.61
CA ARG A 815 -26.37 -14.77 -18.21
C ARG A 815 -25.92 -16.22 -18.09
N TYR A 816 -25.26 -16.56 -16.99
CA TYR A 816 -25.00 -17.95 -16.61
C TYR A 816 -25.90 -18.41 -15.47
N GLU A 817 -26.61 -19.51 -15.72
CA GLU A 817 -27.60 -20.04 -14.79
C GLU A 817 -27.26 -21.49 -14.46
N THR A 818 -27.24 -21.82 -13.17
CA THR A 818 -26.81 -23.11 -12.65
C THR A 818 -28.00 -23.78 -11.96
N PRO A 819 -28.64 -24.77 -12.60
CA PRO A 819 -29.83 -25.41 -12.05
C PRO A 819 -29.51 -26.26 -10.83
N ILE A 820 -30.40 -26.20 -9.84
CA ILE A 820 -30.41 -27.06 -8.65
C ILE A 820 -31.73 -27.84 -8.68
N THR A 821 -31.69 -29.14 -8.42
CA THR A 821 -32.89 -29.93 -8.09
C THR A 821 -32.72 -30.54 -6.71
N LEU A 822 -33.69 -30.31 -5.82
CA LEU A 822 -33.74 -30.89 -4.48
C LEU A 822 -34.40 -32.27 -4.49
N GLY A 823 -34.15 -33.07 -3.45
CA GLY A 823 -34.71 -34.43 -3.32
C GLY A 823 -36.24 -34.48 -3.14
N ASN A 824 -36.90 -33.36 -2.81
CA ASN A 824 -38.36 -33.23 -2.83
C ASN A 824 -38.92 -32.91 -4.24
N GLY A 825 -38.06 -32.71 -5.25
CA GLY A 825 -38.44 -32.34 -6.61
C GLY A 825 -38.54 -30.82 -6.86
N GLU A 826 -38.36 -29.97 -5.85
CA GLU A 826 -38.26 -28.53 -6.06
C GLU A 826 -37.01 -28.17 -6.87
N LYS A 827 -37.11 -27.11 -7.67
CA LYS A 827 -36.04 -26.63 -8.54
C LYS A 827 -35.74 -25.17 -8.26
N PHE A 828 -34.46 -24.85 -8.24
CA PHE A 828 -33.94 -23.51 -8.06
C PHE A 828 -32.91 -23.22 -9.14
N THR A 829 -32.76 -21.94 -9.48
CA THR A 829 -31.73 -21.48 -10.40
C THR A 829 -30.81 -20.54 -9.65
N GLY A 830 -29.55 -20.93 -9.50
CA GLY A 830 -28.50 -20.05 -9.00
C GLY A 830 -27.64 -19.49 -10.13
N ILE A 831 -26.66 -18.69 -9.77
CA ILE A 831 -25.65 -18.10 -10.65
C ILE A 831 -24.30 -18.71 -10.25
N ALA A 832 -23.49 -19.10 -11.24
CA ALA A 832 -22.10 -19.54 -11.10
C ALA A 832 -21.56 -20.00 -12.46
N ILE A 833 -20.25 -20.22 -12.52
CA ILE A 833 -19.57 -20.96 -13.58
C ILE A 833 -19.23 -22.37 -13.06
N ASN A 834 -20.28 -23.18 -12.85
CA ASN A 834 -20.14 -24.60 -12.53
C ASN A 834 -19.81 -25.40 -13.79
N THR A 835 -18.54 -25.80 -13.93
CA THR A 835 -18.05 -26.66 -15.02
C THR A 835 -18.36 -28.15 -14.85
N PHE A 836 -18.86 -28.57 -13.68
CA PHE A 836 -18.94 -29.98 -13.32
C PHE A 836 -20.27 -30.61 -13.73
N GLU A 837 -20.19 -31.71 -14.47
CA GLU A 837 -21.32 -32.63 -14.64
C GLU A 837 -21.52 -33.44 -13.33
N PRO A 838 -22.76 -33.61 -12.84
CA PRO A 838 -23.02 -34.43 -11.66
C PRO A 838 -22.75 -35.91 -11.95
N LYS A 839 -21.98 -36.57 -11.08
CA LYS A 839 -21.62 -38.00 -11.22
C LYS A 839 -22.65 -38.93 -10.59
N GLU A 840 -23.45 -38.42 -9.66
CA GLU A 840 -24.53 -39.13 -8.99
C GLU A 840 -25.86 -38.42 -9.24
N ARG A 841 -26.97 -39.17 -9.15
CA ARG A 841 -28.32 -38.63 -9.38
C ARG A 841 -28.75 -37.60 -8.33
N MET A 842 -28.29 -37.78 -7.09
CA MET A 842 -28.54 -36.93 -5.93
C MET A 842 -27.39 -37.12 -4.93
N TYR A 843 -26.91 -36.02 -4.35
CA TYR A 843 -25.98 -36.02 -3.22
C TYR A 843 -26.73 -35.72 -1.92
N SER A 844 -26.17 -36.13 -0.78
CA SER A 844 -26.68 -35.68 0.52
C SER A 844 -26.46 -34.18 0.71
N LEU A 845 -27.44 -33.48 1.28
CA LEU A 845 -27.45 -32.04 1.53
C LEU A 845 -27.46 -31.77 3.05
N THR A 846 -26.75 -30.74 3.49
CA THR A 846 -26.77 -30.22 4.88
C THR A 846 -26.54 -28.72 4.85
N SER A 847 -26.94 -27.97 5.87
CA SER A 847 -26.52 -26.57 6.04
C SER A 847 -25.26 -26.47 6.89
N GLY A 848 -24.52 -25.36 6.78
CA GLY A 848 -23.38 -25.05 7.65
C GLY A 848 -23.75 -25.08 9.14
N ALA A 849 -24.93 -24.56 9.50
CA ALA A 849 -25.47 -24.61 10.86
C ALA A 849 -25.66 -26.04 11.38
N GLN A 850 -26.17 -26.98 10.55
CA GLN A 850 -26.22 -28.40 10.93
C GLN A 850 -24.81 -29.02 10.98
N ALA A 851 -23.92 -28.60 10.07
CA ALA A 851 -22.53 -29.02 9.98
C ALA A 851 -21.59 -28.42 11.06
N GLN A 852 -22.10 -27.55 11.95
CA GLN A 852 -21.32 -26.81 12.94
C GLN A 852 -20.45 -27.69 13.87
N ASN A 853 -19.37 -27.10 14.36
CA ASN A 853 -18.36 -27.69 15.22
C ASN A 853 -18.33 -26.92 16.56
N VAL A 854 -18.52 -27.64 17.68
CA VAL A 854 -18.84 -27.03 18.99
C VAL A 854 -17.59 -26.48 19.69
N PRO A 855 -17.70 -25.27 20.26
CA PRO A 855 -17.42 -24.04 19.52
C PRO A 855 -15.92 -23.94 19.20
N ARG A 856 -15.54 -24.03 17.92
CA ARG A 856 -14.13 -24.00 17.49
C ARG A 856 -13.53 -22.60 17.29
N ASP A 857 -14.38 -21.60 17.29
CA ASP A 857 -14.08 -20.20 17.04
C ASP A 857 -15.27 -19.42 17.63
N PRO A 858 -15.06 -18.46 18.55
CA PRO A 858 -16.14 -17.65 19.10
C PRO A 858 -16.61 -16.52 18.16
N PHE A 859 -15.88 -16.24 17.07
CA PHE A 859 -16.17 -15.18 16.10
C PHE A 859 -16.71 -15.73 14.76
N GLY A 860 -16.25 -16.92 14.35
CA GLY A 860 -16.66 -17.56 13.08
C GLY A 860 -18.10 -18.07 13.05
N ASN A 861 -18.83 -17.78 11.96
CA ASN A 861 -20.24 -18.13 11.78
C ASN A 861 -20.40 -19.46 11.00
N ALA A 862 -20.78 -20.52 11.70
CA ALA A 862 -21.06 -21.83 11.08
C ALA A 862 -22.17 -21.79 10.00
N SER A 863 -23.11 -20.84 10.05
CA SER A 863 -24.12 -20.67 8.99
C SER A 863 -23.55 -20.06 7.71
N ALA A 864 -22.45 -19.31 7.83
CA ALA A 864 -21.68 -18.78 6.71
C ALA A 864 -20.60 -19.77 6.22
N CYS A 865 -20.44 -20.93 6.87
CA CYS A 865 -19.42 -21.93 6.53
C CYS A 865 -17.97 -21.41 6.68
N ASP A 866 -17.75 -20.44 7.57
CA ASP A 866 -16.45 -19.82 7.81
C ASP A 866 -15.39 -20.82 8.27
N TYR A 867 -14.12 -20.47 8.12
CA TYR A 867 -13.00 -21.36 8.41
C TYR A 867 -13.03 -21.86 9.87
N GLY A 868 -12.67 -23.13 10.11
CA GLY A 868 -12.69 -23.75 11.44
C GLY A 868 -14.08 -24.09 12.02
N THR A 869 -15.15 -23.39 11.62
CA THR A 869 -16.50 -23.52 12.20
C THR A 869 -17.19 -24.86 11.90
N LEU A 870 -16.76 -25.57 10.86
CA LEU A 870 -17.41 -26.77 10.35
C LEU A 870 -16.74 -28.07 10.83
N ASN A 871 -17.54 -29.12 11.00
CA ASN A 871 -17.05 -30.45 11.38
C ASN A 871 -16.86 -31.33 10.14
N GLN A 872 -15.62 -31.72 9.83
CA GLN A 872 -15.28 -32.48 8.62
C GLN A 872 -16.14 -33.74 8.42
N ASN A 873 -16.44 -34.50 9.48
CA ASN A 873 -17.26 -35.72 9.39
C ASN A 873 -18.74 -35.43 9.04
N LYS A 874 -19.22 -34.20 9.27
CA LYS A 874 -20.55 -33.76 8.82
C LYS A 874 -20.55 -33.26 7.38
N VAL A 875 -19.42 -32.75 6.88
CA VAL A 875 -19.25 -32.13 5.55
C VAL A 875 -18.89 -33.14 4.46
N LYS A 876 -18.00 -34.08 4.76
CA LYS A 876 -17.39 -34.99 3.79
C LYS A 876 -18.43 -35.75 2.96
N GLY A 877 -18.33 -35.66 1.63
CA GLY A 877 -19.22 -36.31 0.66
C GLY A 877 -20.60 -35.66 0.49
N LYS A 878 -20.84 -34.44 1.03
CA LYS A 878 -22.15 -33.76 0.96
C LYS A 878 -22.08 -32.42 0.24
N ILE A 879 -23.22 -31.98 -0.29
CA ILE A 879 -23.43 -30.58 -0.67
C ILE A 879 -23.74 -29.78 0.59
N LEU A 880 -23.11 -28.62 0.75
CA LEU A 880 -23.38 -27.70 1.87
C LEU A 880 -24.16 -26.45 1.44
N TYR A 881 -25.16 -26.07 2.23
CA TYR A 881 -25.80 -24.75 2.13
C TYR A 881 -25.16 -23.76 3.11
N CYS A 882 -24.73 -22.61 2.57
CA CYS A 882 -23.98 -21.55 3.26
C CYS A 882 -24.60 -20.16 2.97
N LYS A 883 -24.40 -19.20 3.87
CA LYS A 883 -24.85 -17.81 3.75
C LYS A 883 -23.63 -16.92 3.47
N GLY A 884 -23.72 -16.00 2.50
CA GLY A 884 -22.57 -15.26 1.98
C GLY A 884 -22.21 -15.63 0.53
N LEU A 885 -21.09 -15.10 0.04
CA LEU A 885 -20.81 -14.95 -1.40
C LEU A 885 -19.49 -15.59 -1.90
N LEU A 886 -18.45 -15.69 -1.07
CA LEU A 886 -17.06 -15.90 -1.53
C LEU A 886 -16.26 -16.88 -0.65
N SER A 887 -15.25 -17.52 -1.26
CA SER A 887 -14.19 -18.33 -0.64
C SER A 887 -14.61 -19.54 0.23
N GLN A 888 -15.91 -19.77 0.40
CA GLN A 888 -16.44 -20.90 1.18
C GLN A 888 -16.24 -22.24 0.48
N ASP A 889 -16.15 -22.26 -0.85
CA ASP A 889 -16.04 -23.48 -1.66
C ASP A 889 -14.67 -24.18 -1.53
N SER A 890 -13.59 -23.43 -1.27
CA SER A 890 -12.28 -23.98 -0.91
C SER A 890 -12.31 -24.69 0.46
N ILE A 891 -12.96 -24.08 1.46
CA ILE A 891 -13.18 -24.67 2.79
C ILE A 891 -13.96 -25.99 2.66
N ILE A 892 -15.02 -26.01 1.85
CA ILE A 892 -15.81 -27.23 1.61
C ILE A 892 -14.98 -28.28 0.84
N TYR A 893 -14.12 -27.87 -0.10
CA TYR A 893 -13.21 -28.77 -0.82
C TYR A 893 -12.19 -29.44 0.11
N GLU A 894 -11.51 -28.68 0.99
CA GLU A 894 -10.54 -29.22 1.96
C GLU A 894 -11.18 -30.16 2.97
N LEU A 895 -12.41 -29.87 3.39
CA LEU A 895 -13.22 -30.76 4.24
C LEU A 895 -13.75 -31.98 3.48
N GLY A 896 -13.55 -32.07 2.16
CA GLY A 896 -13.93 -33.20 1.31
C GLY A 896 -15.41 -33.25 0.96
N GLY A 897 -16.10 -32.12 0.93
CA GLY A 897 -17.49 -31.99 0.49
C GLY A 897 -17.66 -32.28 -1.01
N ALA A 898 -18.91 -32.56 -1.41
CA ALA A 898 -19.30 -32.87 -2.79
C ALA A 898 -19.79 -31.64 -3.57
N GLY A 899 -20.11 -30.52 -2.90
CA GLY A 899 -20.54 -29.28 -3.54
C GLY A 899 -21.00 -28.20 -2.54
N ILE A 900 -21.42 -27.05 -3.06
CA ILE A 900 -21.85 -25.90 -2.24
C ILE A 900 -23.02 -25.12 -2.86
N ILE A 901 -23.96 -24.66 -2.02
CA ILE A 901 -25.01 -23.71 -2.38
C ILE A 901 -24.84 -22.49 -1.47
N MET A 902 -24.39 -21.39 -2.03
CA MET A 902 -24.20 -20.11 -1.34
C MET A 902 -25.47 -19.26 -1.45
N SER A 903 -25.64 -18.22 -0.63
CA SER A 903 -26.79 -17.31 -0.77
C SER A 903 -26.52 -15.88 -0.33
N ASP A 904 -26.92 -14.93 -1.16
CA ASP A 904 -26.75 -13.49 -0.95
C ASP A 904 -27.91 -12.65 -1.54
N TYR A 905 -27.89 -11.35 -1.28
CA TYR A 905 -28.78 -10.33 -1.83
C TYR A 905 -28.39 -9.89 -3.25
N THR A 906 -27.10 -9.93 -3.61
CA THR A 906 -26.58 -9.53 -4.94
C THR A 906 -26.44 -10.73 -5.87
N LEU A 907 -26.96 -10.60 -7.11
CA LEU A 907 -27.18 -11.71 -8.05
C LEU A 907 -27.06 -11.29 -9.52
N ASP A 908 -25.97 -10.64 -9.87
CA ASP A 908 -25.62 -10.33 -11.26
C ASP A 908 -24.39 -11.08 -11.78
N THR A 909 -23.43 -11.41 -10.92
CA THR A 909 -22.08 -11.86 -11.30
C THR A 909 -21.87 -13.36 -11.10
N ALA A 910 -21.33 -14.05 -12.11
CA ALA A 910 -21.03 -15.49 -12.03
C ALA A 910 -19.53 -15.79 -11.78
N TYR A 911 -19.24 -16.46 -10.67
CA TYR A 911 -17.88 -16.89 -10.29
C TYR A 911 -17.61 -18.39 -10.57
N PRO A 912 -16.36 -18.78 -10.89
CA PRO A 912 -15.96 -20.18 -11.08
C PRO A 912 -15.64 -20.89 -9.75
N ASN A 913 -16.47 -21.86 -9.38
CA ASN A 913 -16.28 -22.66 -8.16
C ASN A 913 -15.25 -23.79 -8.36
N LEU A 914 -14.50 -24.13 -7.30
CA LEU A 914 -13.57 -25.26 -7.16
C LEU A 914 -14.27 -26.62 -7.17
N ILE A 915 -15.51 -26.67 -6.69
CA ILE A 915 -16.38 -27.85 -6.58
C ILE A 915 -17.74 -27.56 -7.27
N PRO A 916 -18.61 -28.57 -7.50
CA PRO A 916 -19.96 -28.32 -7.98
C PRO A 916 -20.69 -27.32 -7.07
N GLY A 917 -20.98 -26.11 -7.58
CA GLY A 917 -21.40 -25.02 -6.71
C GLY A 917 -22.19 -23.92 -7.39
N THR A 918 -23.01 -23.19 -6.64
CA THR A 918 -23.76 -22.03 -7.12
C THR A 918 -24.25 -21.10 -6.01
N LEU A 919 -24.49 -19.82 -6.35
CA LEU A 919 -25.07 -18.78 -5.51
C LEU A 919 -26.57 -18.60 -5.83
N VAL A 920 -27.45 -18.62 -4.81
CA VAL A 920 -28.89 -18.34 -4.95
C VAL A 920 -29.32 -17.08 -4.18
N SER A 921 -30.56 -16.63 -4.36
CA SER A 921 -31.08 -15.49 -3.59
C SER A 921 -31.25 -15.86 -2.11
N THR A 922 -31.16 -14.89 -1.19
CA THR A 922 -31.56 -15.13 0.22
C THR A 922 -32.99 -15.67 0.35
N LYS A 923 -33.90 -15.31 -0.57
CA LYS A 923 -35.29 -15.82 -0.59
C LYS A 923 -35.38 -17.29 -1.00
N ASP A 924 -34.46 -17.78 -1.82
CA ASP A 924 -34.41 -19.18 -2.26
C ASP A 924 -33.53 -20.03 -1.34
N GLY A 925 -32.43 -19.47 -0.85
CA GLY A 925 -31.64 -20.02 0.24
C GLY A 925 -32.50 -20.30 1.48
N ALA A 926 -33.41 -19.39 1.86
CA ALA A 926 -34.36 -19.62 2.94
C ALA A 926 -35.33 -20.82 2.70
N LYS A 927 -35.70 -21.11 1.44
CA LYS A 927 -36.49 -22.30 1.09
C LYS A 927 -35.63 -23.57 1.16
N ILE A 928 -34.38 -23.50 0.70
CA ILE A 928 -33.40 -24.59 0.76
C ILE A 928 -33.07 -24.93 2.23
N ASP A 929 -32.84 -23.94 3.10
CA ASP A 929 -32.64 -24.11 4.54
C ASP A 929 -33.90 -24.74 5.19
N LYS A 930 -35.10 -24.29 4.81
CA LYS A 930 -36.36 -24.89 5.26
C LYS A 930 -36.50 -26.36 4.83
N TYR A 931 -36.12 -26.70 3.59
CA TYR A 931 -36.09 -28.09 3.11
C TYR A 931 -35.08 -28.94 3.90
N ILE A 932 -33.85 -28.43 4.10
CA ILE A 932 -32.79 -29.09 4.89
C ILE A 932 -33.25 -29.41 6.31
N ASN A 933 -34.05 -28.54 6.92
CA ASN A 933 -34.59 -28.77 8.26
C ASN A 933 -35.92 -29.57 8.28
N SER A 934 -36.50 -29.88 7.11
CA SER A 934 -37.76 -30.64 6.99
C SER A 934 -37.58 -32.17 6.94
N THR A 935 -36.37 -32.67 6.66
CA THR A 935 -36.10 -34.10 6.48
C THR A 935 -34.73 -34.51 7.00
N ARG A 936 -34.61 -35.74 7.52
CA ARG A 936 -33.33 -36.34 7.94
C ARG A 936 -32.46 -36.86 6.80
N ASN A 937 -33.01 -36.92 5.58
CA ASN A 937 -32.30 -37.28 4.35
C ASN A 937 -32.54 -36.19 3.30
N ALA A 938 -32.10 -34.96 3.61
CA ALA A 938 -32.07 -33.88 2.63
C ALA A 938 -31.07 -34.24 1.52
N GLN A 939 -31.46 -34.01 0.26
CA GLN A 939 -30.64 -34.31 -0.91
C GLN A 939 -30.76 -33.21 -1.96
N ALA A 940 -29.73 -33.04 -2.78
CA ALA A 940 -29.74 -32.14 -3.92
C ALA A 940 -28.78 -32.61 -5.03
N VAL A 941 -28.97 -32.10 -6.23
CA VAL A 941 -28.00 -32.15 -7.32
C VAL A 941 -27.87 -30.76 -7.94
N ILE A 942 -26.62 -30.31 -8.11
CA ILE A 942 -26.27 -29.08 -8.82
C ILE A 942 -25.87 -29.50 -10.23
N SER A 943 -26.63 -29.06 -11.23
CA SER A 943 -26.32 -29.30 -12.63
C SER A 943 -25.22 -28.34 -13.11
N LYS A 944 -24.53 -28.73 -14.19
CA LYS A 944 -23.62 -27.84 -14.91
C LYS A 944 -24.33 -26.57 -15.36
N THR A 945 -23.59 -25.46 -15.39
CA THR A 945 -24.09 -24.15 -15.81
C THR A 945 -24.57 -24.15 -17.26
N ALA A 946 -25.77 -23.64 -17.47
CA ALA A 946 -26.36 -23.34 -18.77
C ALA A 946 -26.18 -21.85 -19.12
N THR A 947 -26.34 -21.54 -20.41
CA THR A 947 -26.39 -20.15 -20.89
C THR A 947 -27.86 -19.74 -21.04
N ALA A 948 -28.23 -18.62 -20.44
CA ALA A 948 -29.59 -18.06 -20.47
C ALA A 948 -29.58 -16.62 -21.01
N ASN A 949 -30.74 -16.14 -21.45
CA ASN A 949 -30.92 -14.74 -21.85
C ASN A 949 -31.42 -13.90 -20.67
N MET A 950 -30.99 -12.64 -20.56
CA MET A 950 -31.50 -11.69 -19.56
C MET A 950 -31.75 -10.29 -20.13
N THR A 951 -32.51 -9.47 -19.39
CA THR A 951 -32.74 -8.06 -19.74
C THR A 951 -31.45 -7.26 -19.56
N ALA A 952 -31.02 -6.57 -20.61
CA ALA A 952 -29.74 -5.85 -20.66
C ALA A 952 -29.82 -4.64 -21.62
N PRO A 953 -28.95 -3.62 -21.47
CA PRO A 953 -27.92 -3.50 -20.43
C PRO A 953 -28.47 -2.89 -19.13
N PHE A 954 -28.03 -3.45 -18.01
CA PHE A 954 -28.01 -2.76 -16.71
C PHE A 954 -26.55 -2.56 -16.29
N ILE A 955 -26.27 -1.58 -15.43
CA ILE A 955 -24.90 -1.35 -14.93
C ILE A 955 -24.67 -2.32 -13.77
N ALA A 956 -23.58 -3.09 -13.79
CA ALA A 956 -23.30 -4.13 -12.80
C ALA A 956 -23.14 -3.53 -11.40
N SER A 957 -23.52 -4.27 -10.36
CA SER A 957 -23.53 -3.86 -8.95
C SER A 957 -22.16 -3.34 -8.49
N PHE A 958 -21.13 -4.18 -8.62
CA PHE A 958 -19.73 -3.84 -8.31
C PHE A 958 -19.19 -2.66 -9.13
N SER A 959 -19.79 -2.28 -10.26
CA SER A 959 -19.23 -1.19 -11.05
C SER A 959 -19.27 0.11 -10.24
N SER A 960 -18.13 0.77 -10.08
CA SER A 960 -18.04 2.02 -9.35
C SER A 960 -18.89 3.15 -9.97
N ARG A 961 -19.12 4.21 -9.18
CA ARG A 961 -20.02 5.33 -9.49
C ARG A 961 -19.37 6.68 -9.20
N GLY A 962 -19.79 7.69 -9.98
CA GLY A 962 -19.61 9.09 -9.60
C GLY A 962 -20.46 9.52 -8.39
N PRO A 963 -20.44 10.81 -8.03
CA PRO A 963 -19.59 11.85 -8.61
C PRO A 963 -18.11 11.58 -8.33
N GLN A 964 -17.23 12.10 -9.17
CA GLN A 964 -15.78 12.06 -8.88
C GLN A 964 -15.40 13.22 -7.96
N THR A 965 -14.46 12.96 -7.04
CA THR A 965 -14.17 13.82 -5.88
C THR A 965 -13.20 14.96 -6.17
N MET A 966 -12.36 14.86 -7.21
CA MET A 966 -11.33 15.86 -7.55
C MET A 966 -11.90 17.09 -8.28
N SER A 967 -12.97 16.92 -9.06
CA SER A 967 -13.65 17.99 -9.78
C SER A 967 -15.10 17.59 -10.09
N SER A 968 -15.99 17.78 -9.13
CA SER A 968 -17.41 17.41 -9.17
C SER A 968 -18.19 17.87 -10.41
N ASN A 969 -17.75 18.94 -11.07
CA ASN A 969 -18.31 19.46 -12.33
C ASN A 969 -18.04 18.57 -13.57
N ILE A 970 -17.15 17.57 -13.48
CA ILE A 970 -16.79 16.67 -14.58
C ILE A 970 -17.36 15.28 -14.28
N LEU A 971 -18.38 14.88 -15.04
CA LEU A 971 -19.05 13.59 -14.88
C LEU A 971 -18.10 12.42 -15.14
N LYS A 972 -18.15 11.42 -14.25
CA LYS A 972 -17.45 10.13 -14.37
C LYS A 972 -18.35 9.02 -13.81
N PRO A 973 -18.25 7.77 -14.32
CA PRO A 973 -17.49 7.36 -15.51
C PRO A 973 -18.06 7.98 -16.80
N ASP A 974 -17.24 8.04 -17.86
CA ASP A 974 -17.58 8.73 -19.11
C ASP A 974 -18.60 7.93 -19.95
N VAL A 975 -18.45 6.60 -19.99
CA VAL A 975 -19.33 5.66 -20.71
C VAL A 975 -19.43 4.32 -19.95
N ALA A 976 -20.39 3.47 -20.34
CA ALA A 976 -20.48 2.09 -19.90
C ALA A 976 -20.40 1.13 -21.10
N ALA A 977 -19.78 -0.03 -20.91
CA ALA A 977 -19.67 -1.07 -21.94
C ALA A 977 -19.71 -2.47 -21.31
N PRO A 978 -19.85 -3.56 -22.10
CA PRO A 978 -19.93 -4.92 -21.60
C PRO A 978 -18.80 -5.31 -20.64
N GLY A 979 -19.19 -5.75 -19.43
CA GLY A 979 -18.22 -6.20 -18.43
C GLY A 979 -18.75 -7.13 -17.35
N LEU A 980 -19.84 -7.85 -17.65
CA LEU A 980 -20.44 -8.87 -16.79
C LEU A 980 -20.52 -10.20 -17.58
N ASP A 981 -20.11 -11.32 -16.97
CA ASP A 981 -20.36 -12.70 -17.44
C ASP A 981 -19.74 -13.06 -18.82
N ILE A 982 -18.41 -12.97 -18.89
CA ILE A 982 -17.77 -12.44 -20.10
C ILE A 982 -16.48 -13.29 -20.42
N LEU A 983 -16.47 -14.10 -21.52
CA LEU A 983 -15.46 -15.17 -21.83
C LEU A 983 -14.44 -14.87 -22.96
N ALA A 984 -13.13 -14.98 -22.77
CA ALA A 984 -12.08 -14.73 -23.78
C ALA A 984 -10.85 -15.60 -23.50
N SER A 985 -9.74 -15.37 -24.22
CA SER A 985 -8.50 -16.13 -24.05
C SER A 985 -7.92 -15.96 -22.65
N TYR A 986 -7.63 -17.06 -21.98
CA TYR A 986 -6.94 -17.07 -20.69
C TYR A 986 -5.57 -17.73 -20.84
N SER A 987 -4.62 -17.42 -19.95
CA SER A 987 -3.30 -18.05 -19.99
C SER A 987 -3.39 -19.51 -19.57
N GLN A 988 -2.67 -20.38 -20.27
CA GLN A 988 -2.49 -21.76 -19.83
C GLN A 988 -1.36 -21.93 -18.80
N LEU A 989 -0.83 -20.83 -18.25
CA LEU A 989 0.04 -20.80 -17.06
C LEU A 989 -0.76 -20.52 -15.77
N ALA A 990 -2.03 -20.14 -15.88
CA ALA A 990 -2.90 -19.73 -14.77
C ALA A 990 -3.99 -20.76 -14.46
N THR A 991 -4.44 -20.81 -13.20
CA THR A 991 -5.55 -21.68 -12.77
C THR A 991 -6.91 -21.04 -13.08
N MET A 992 -7.95 -21.86 -13.31
CA MET A 992 -9.24 -21.38 -13.79
C MET A 992 -9.91 -20.37 -12.84
N SER A 993 -9.90 -20.65 -11.54
CA SER A 993 -10.40 -19.71 -10.51
C SER A 993 -9.38 -18.62 -10.14
N GLY A 994 -8.08 -18.87 -10.31
CA GLY A 994 -6.99 -18.07 -9.74
C GLY A 994 -6.44 -18.66 -8.43
N GLU A 995 -7.14 -19.62 -7.82
CA GLU A 995 -6.71 -20.28 -6.59
C GLU A 995 -5.55 -21.26 -6.82
N PRO A 996 -4.52 -21.31 -5.96
CA PRO A 996 -3.41 -22.27 -6.07
C PRO A 996 -3.82 -23.74 -5.93
N ILE A 997 -4.97 -23.99 -5.30
CA ILE A 997 -5.51 -25.35 -5.11
C ILE A 997 -6.28 -25.87 -6.34
N ASP A 998 -6.69 -24.98 -7.26
CA ASP A 998 -7.33 -25.34 -8.52
C ASP A 998 -6.30 -25.85 -9.54
N LYS A 999 -6.54 -27.03 -10.11
CA LYS A 999 -5.66 -27.66 -11.11
C LYS A 999 -6.24 -27.60 -12.53
N ARG A 1000 -7.38 -26.92 -12.72
CA ARG A 1000 -7.97 -26.68 -14.04
C ARG A 1000 -7.24 -25.54 -14.74
N VAL A 1001 -6.81 -25.80 -15.97
CA VAL A 1001 -6.13 -24.84 -16.85
C VAL A 1001 -6.90 -24.79 -18.16
N VAL A 1002 -7.25 -23.59 -18.63
CA VAL A 1002 -8.26 -23.40 -19.69
C VAL A 1002 -7.81 -22.40 -20.75
N LYS A 1003 -8.17 -22.67 -22.02
CA LYS A 1003 -7.87 -21.77 -23.15
C LYS A 1003 -8.74 -20.52 -23.16
N PHE A 1004 -9.97 -20.64 -22.69
CA PHE A 1004 -10.91 -19.54 -22.55
C PHE A 1004 -11.57 -19.60 -21.16
N ASN A 1005 -11.93 -18.46 -20.58
CA ASN A 1005 -12.40 -18.38 -19.19
C ASN A 1005 -13.34 -17.18 -18.92
N ILE A 1006 -14.16 -17.17 -17.86
CA ILE A 1006 -15.20 -16.16 -17.53
C ILE A 1006 -14.89 -15.43 -16.20
N ILE A 1007 -14.98 -14.09 -16.14
CA ILE A 1007 -15.29 -13.26 -14.93
C ILE A 1007 -16.03 -11.98 -15.38
N SER A 1008 -16.09 -10.96 -14.52
CA SER A 1008 -16.72 -9.64 -14.66
C SER A 1008 -15.80 -8.55 -14.07
N GLY A 1009 -16.02 -7.28 -14.44
CA GLY A 1009 -15.29 -6.11 -13.91
C GLY A 1009 -15.44 -4.86 -14.80
N THR A 1010 -15.24 -3.65 -14.29
CA THR A 1010 -15.25 -2.39 -15.09
C THR A 1010 -14.05 -2.27 -16.01
N SER A 1011 -12.92 -2.71 -15.47
CA SER A 1011 -11.98 -3.64 -16.08
C SER A 1011 -12.31 -4.09 -17.50
N MET A 1012 -13.51 -4.62 -17.75
CA MET A 1012 -13.86 -5.30 -19.01
C MET A 1012 -14.53 -4.43 -20.03
N ALA A 1013 -15.26 -3.44 -19.55
CA ALA A 1013 -15.74 -2.38 -20.37
C ALA A 1013 -14.57 -1.60 -21.01
N CYS A 1014 -13.46 -1.42 -20.27
CA CYS A 1014 -12.23 -0.77 -20.75
C CYS A 1014 -11.73 -1.28 -22.13
N PRO A 1015 -11.36 -2.57 -22.32
CA PRO A 1015 -10.89 -3.07 -23.61
C PRO A 1015 -11.96 -3.13 -24.73
N HIS A 1016 -13.27 -3.07 -24.41
CA HIS A 1016 -14.27 -2.81 -25.46
C HIS A 1016 -14.13 -1.39 -25.98
N VAL A 1017 -14.02 -0.43 -25.08
CA VAL A 1017 -13.90 0.98 -25.46
C VAL A 1017 -12.54 1.23 -26.13
N SER A 1018 -11.48 0.54 -25.73
CA SER A 1018 -10.19 0.52 -26.45
C SER A 1018 -10.33 -0.05 -27.87
N GLY A 1019 -11.02 -1.19 -28.03
CA GLY A 1019 -11.26 -1.80 -29.34
C GLY A 1019 -12.15 -0.95 -30.24
N ALA A 1020 -13.19 -0.31 -29.68
CA ALA A 1020 -14.07 0.62 -30.39
C ALA A 1020 -13.34 1.91 -30.77
N ALA A 1021 -12.48 2.45 -29.89
CA ALA A 1021 -11.64 3.61 -30.20
C ALA A 1021 -10.61 3.32 -31.28
N ALA A 1022 -9.95 2.15 -31.25
CA ALA A 1022 -9.05 1.70 -32.30
C ALA A 1022 -9.78 1.52 -33.64
N TYR A 1023 -11.02 1.00 -33.61
CA TYR A 1023 -11.88 0.90 -34.78
C TYR A 1023 -12.20 2.29 -35.36
N VAL A 1024 -12.67 3.24 -34.54
CA VAL A 1024 -12.92 4.64 -34.96
C VAL A 1024 -11.66 5.29 -35.52
N LYS A 1025 -10.50 5.16 -34.85
CA LYS A 1025 -9.21 5.71 -35.29
C LYS A 1025 -8.71 5.08 -36.60
N SER A 1026 -9.08 3.84 -36.92
CA SER A 1026 -8.77 3.22 -38.23
C SER A 1026 -9.57 3.82 -39.40
N PHE A 1027 -10.72 4.44 -39.13
CA PHE A 1027 -11.51 5.19 -40.12
C PHE A 1027 -11.16 6.70 -40.11
N HIS A 1028 -10.67 7.20 -38.98
CA HIS A 1028 -10.31 8.61 -38.77
C HIS A 1028 -8.92 8.74 -38.10
N PRO A 1029 -7.80 8.49 -38.82
CA PRO A 1029 -6.47 8.43 -38.22
C PRO A 1029 -5.93 9.80 -37.76
N ASP A 1030 -6.52 10.87 -38.27
CA ASP A 1030 -6.25 12.28 -37.99
C ASP A 1030 -7.00 12.83 -36.76
N TRP A 1031 -7.99 12.10 -36.25
CA TRP A 1031 -8.81 12.59 -35.14
C TRP A 1031 -8.05 12.65 -33.81
N SER A 1032 -8.26 13.75 -33.09
CA SER A 1032 -7.71 13.94 -31.76
C SER A 1032 -8.32 12.98 -30.74
N VAL A 1033 -7.59 12.76 -29.65
CA VAL A 1033 -8.02 11.97 -28.49
C VAL A 1033 -9.38 12.43 -27.95
N ALA A 1034 -9.59 13.76 -27.89
CA ALA A 1034 -10.85 14.36 -27.48
C ALA A 1034 -11.98 14.11 -28.49
N ALA A 1035 -11.70 14.12 -29.80
CA ALA A 1035 -12.70 13.82 -30.84
C ALA A 1035 -13.17 12.36 -30.79
N ILE A 1036 -12.24 11.40 -30.64
CA ILE A 1036 -12.56 9.96 -30.50
C ILE A 1036 -13.36 9.72 -29.21
N LYS A 1037 -12.94 10.29 -28.08
CA LYS A 1037 -13.69 10.24 -26.81
C LYS A 1037 -15.09 10.84 -26.94
N SER A 1038 -15.21 12.03 -27.55
CA SER A 1038 -16.48 12.70 -27.78
C SER A 1038 -17.43 11.88 -28.65
N ALA A 1039 -16.94 11.27 -29.73
CA ALA A 1039 -17.75 10.41 -30.60
C ALA A 1039 -18.33 9.20 -29.83
N LEU A 1040 -17.50 8.51 -29.04
CA LEU A 1040 -17.93 7.36 -28.23
C LEU A 1040 -18.92 7.75 -27.12
N MET A 1041 -18.77 8.93 -26.51
CA MET A 1041 -19.71 9.45 -25.51
C MET A 1041 -21.04 9.90 -26.13
N THR A 1042 -21.00 10.71 -27.19
CA THR A 1042 -22.19 11.33 -27.79
C THR A 1042 -23.03 10.38 -28.65
N THR A 1043 -22.44 9.27 -29.12
CA THR A 1043 -23.19 8.17 -29.78
C THR A 1043 -23.55 7.02 -28.83
N GLY A 1044 -23.21 7.14 -27.53
CA GLY A 1044 -23.60 6.18 -26.50
C GLY A 1044 -25.12 6.14 -26.32
N LYS A 1045 -25.70 4.93 -26.27
CA LYS A 1045 -27.15 4.76 -26.07
C LYS A 1045 -27.53 5.09 -24.61
N PRO A 1046 -28.46 6.02 -24.35
CA PRO A 1046 -28.98 6.26 -23.00
C PRO A 1046 -29.65 5.02 -22.40
N ARG A 1047 -29.58 4.88 -21.08
CA ARG A 1047 -30.30 3.81 -20.36
C ARG A 1047 -31.77 4.20 -20.19
N GLY A 1048 -32.66 3.48 -20.88
CA GLY A 1048 -34.10 3.57 -20.67
C GLY A 1048 -34.85 4.32 -21.78
N GLY A 1049 -35.02 3.63 -22.91
CA GLY A 1049 -36.10 3.82 -23.88
C GLY A 1049 -36.65 2.45 -24.21
#